data_AF-E3LHV7-F1
#
_entry.id   AF-E3LHV7-F1
#
_cell.length_a   1.000
_cell.length_b   1.000
_cell.length_c   1.000
_cell.angle_alpha   90.00
_cell.angle_beta   90.00
_cell.angle_gamma   90.00
#
_symmetry.space_group_name_H-M   'P 1'
#
loop_
_entity.id
_entity.type
_entity.pdbx_description
1 polymer ?
#
loop_
_entity_poly.entity_id
_entity_poly.type
_entity_poly.pdbx_seq_one_letter_code
_entity_poly.pdbx_strand_id
1 'polypeptide(L)'
;MLPSSTNDLQPLDSDELEPHVVDFLSGRELHSARKQDREYRQTHDRKYQRYVTKRAELRNATSASKKYREEAYNKQSNCDAQFINNLHTFKTCDAGSGYRAEQQHYAMDFIAENPCGRNELKSTLKKLKNKSINEWMNREDNPQKVLRRAFSCINLSVESLTFRENKEQEEYVKNRRTEVNYSADISNVDVGYLAEDFYSLDTARLLREISLTMKFLIPRVNSNNVPLGDIKISKVLFSTDDHYAYIIPEKFSVQKALEKFSYEFKKWHENESYKCREVCCKSIPFRAHINVVLYLEEFISENTQYRRARHICEVPFNPPWRSHHLYLEIDTGMLRVVEYDENVVKCLSQRWACLETPIMEVRFSGITVSLTDLQVSKHIDSIRRTGRAKIVSIDRVNRAKNRFANFNDHVVKFWSTFDTAVLQTYKEHPKPSLETLFCPEKDCVGLCNTDVYLEAPTPVSDEPLAVEKLNKLRSEFSASLAAYILPNTDSHQNERIPESLCRMKFLSEFTGTGGCAVITNDKAVFWTDNQHFKIAGRELDKTYWTVKNHEDKSTETIVDWLRNELPAGSLVGFDPKLVTFSNYLKMSGQLKSSRIELLPIPGNLIDNFWDTRPYREGDVVKVMSLDSCGKSPTFKMSLLRKELESMKCSATIVCELDDVMWLLNLRGNDIPFSPLTYSYLFVSLDEAHLFIDLEKLDQDAKSHLTRSSIRFHSYKKVHSFLSEWMDRQKKDGKSQLILFTPDTNQWIGSIFGEESSIIELSIVKKVKAKKNPMELAGMRACNIRHSVQMIMFLHWFELQTLKVEVENTENTKTTYTEEEMAMKLEEILKDHKMYIEQSLPTVFSSGEHCSVPLHKPDPYHTVSNLYQVLVQSGVHYTDGTACATRTIWESYPTEEFANSYTLVLKGHIKIANSQFPAHSTIGSRLDILARQVLWDAGMDYNHETGHSVGHCLNIRDTQGDSSDQSKEGRMEAGQVVTLEPAFYEPEKYGVRIGSCYETVLTQSSRSSGNPFLCFQPLTFIPFQTSILVKQILTPEEILWINRYHYRVFSEIGKILLEEEQFEVHEWLRKACEPI
;
A
#
# COMPACT_ATOMS: atom_id res chain seq x y z
N MET A 1 -36.42 -7.38 -36.84
CA MET A 1 -37.57 -6.51 -37.13
C MET A 1 -38.38 -6.38 -35.85
N LEU A 2 -38.82 -5.18 -35.49
CA LEU A 2 -39.79 -4.97 -34.41
C LEU A 2 -41.20 -5.40 -34.88
N PRO A 3 -42.11 -5.71 -33.95
CA PRO A 3 -43.26 -4.81 -33.81
C PRO A 3 -43.60 -4.45 -32.35
N SER A 4 -44.38 -3.39 -32.21
CA SER A 4 -44.81 -2.76 -30.96
C SER A 4 -46.32 -2.89 -30.75
N SER A 5 -46.77 -3.08 -29.51
CA SER A 5 -48.06 -2.55 -29.03
C SER A 5 -48.14 -2.57 -27.50
N THR A 6 -48.60 -1.45 -26.92
CA THR A 6 -48.80 -1.23 -25.49
C THR A 6 -50.26 -1.44 -25.06
N ASN A 7 -50.45 -1.71 -23.76
CA ASN A 7 -51.69 -1.63 -22.97
C ASN A 7 -52.78 -2.69 -23.25
N ASP A 8 -53.07 -3.54 -22.26
CA ASP A 8 -54.15 -3.28 -21.28
C ASP A 8 -54.09 -4.31 -20.14
N LEU A 9 -53.95 -3.84 -18.89
CA LEU A 9 -54.22 -4.61 -17.68
C LEU A 9 -55.11 -3.76 -16.78
N GLN A 10 -56.32 -4.26 -16.51
CA GLN A 10 -57.25 -3.61 -15.58
C GLN A 10 -56.84 -3.87 -14.12
N PRO A 11 -57.05 -2.93 -13.20
CA PRO A 11 -56.88 -3.21 -11.79
C PRO A 11 -57.98 -4.17 -11.31
N LEU A 12 -57.59 -5.18 -10.53
CA LEU A 12 -58.50 -6.09 -9.83
C LEU A 12 -59.26 -5.32 -8.73
N ASP A 13 -60.52 -5.70 -8.51
CA ASP A 13 -61.42 -5.04 -7.56
C ASP A 13 -61.00 -5.29 -6.10
N SER A 14 -61.35 -4.38 -5.19
CA SER A 14 -60.90 -4.44 -3.78
C SER A 14 -61.33 -5.70 -3.04
N ASP A 15 -62.42 -6.32 -3.49
CA ASP A 15 -63.16 -7.33 -2.74
C ASP A 15 -62.58 -8.75 -2.92
N GLU A 16 -61.66 -8.96 -3.88
CA GLU A 16 -60.90 -10.21 -4.03
C GLU A 16 -59.60 -10.24 -3.20
N LEU A 17 -59.15 -9.09 -2.68
CA LEU A 17 -57.92 -8.98 -1.88
C LEU A 17 -58.12 -9.38 -0.41
N GLU A 18 -59.32 -9.19 0.13
CA GLU A 18 -59.59 -9.38 1.56
C GLU A 18 -59.40 -10.85 2.04
N PRO A 19 -59.84 -11.89 1.30
CA PRO A 19 -59.57 -13.29 1.67
C PRO A 19 -58.08 -13.64 1.71
N HIS A 20 -57.29 -13.12 0.76
CA HIS A 20 -55.85 -13.37 0.70
C HIS A 20 -55.08 -12.67 1.83
N VAL A 21 -55.52 -11.48 2.25
CA VAL A 21 -54.95 -10.79 3.42
C VAL A 21 -55.32 -11.51 4.73
N VAL A 22 -56.53 -12.05 4.84
CA VAL A 22 -56.94 -12.85 6.00
C VAL A 22 -56.13 -14.15 6.10
N ASP A 23 -55.90 -14.85 4.98
CA ASP A 23 -55.12 -16.09 4.95
C ASP A 23 -53.62 -15.84 5.21
N PHE A 24 -53.06 -14.73 4.72
CA PHE A 24 -51.70 -14.28 5.04
C PHE A 24 -51.48 -14.03 6.55
N LEU A 25 -52.54 -13.63 7.27
CA LEU A 25 -52.48 -13.28 8.70
C LEU A 25 -52.92 -14.43 9.63
N SER A 26 -53.67 -15.42 9.15
CA SER A 26 -54.31 -16.46 9.98
C SER A 26 -53.33 -17.48 10.61
N GLY A 27 -52.10 -17.55 10.12
CA GLY A 27 -51.07 -18.51 10.59
C GLY A 27 -49.96 -17.96 11.49
N ARG A 28 -49.96 -16.67 11.85
CA ARG A 28 -48.83 -16.03 12.56
C ARG A 28 -49.23 -15.47 13.93
N GLU A 29 -48.92 -16.19 15.00
CA GLU A 29 -48.95 -15.63 16.36
C GLU A 29 -47.86 -14.55 16.51
N LEU A 30 -48.22 -13.30 16.22
CA LEU A 30 -47.41 -12.14 16.56
C LEU A 30 -47.39 -11.97 18.09
N HIS A 31 -46.35 -12.50 18.74
CA HIS A 31 -46.05 -12.17 20.13
C HIS A 31 -46.00 -10.65 20.32
N SER A 32 -46.99 -10.12 21.04
CA SER A 32 -47.17 -8.67 21.22
C SER A 32 -46.01 -8.06 22.02
N ALA A 33 -45.03 -7.48 21.32
CA ALA A 33 -43.92 -6.69 21.86
C ALA A 33 -44.37 -5.32 22.46
N ARG A 34 -45.60 -5.22 22.97
CA ARG A 34 -46.18 -4.03 23.61
C ARG A 34 -46.31 -4.11 25.13
N LYS A 35 -45.89 -5.23 25.76
CA LYS A 35 -45.93 -5.37 27.23
C LYS A 35 -44.71 -4.72 27.91
N GLN A 36 -43.50 -4.98 27.42
CA GLN A 36 -42.25 -4.43 27.98
C GLN A 36 -42.14 -2.89 27.86
N ASP A 37 -42.56 -2.28 26.75
CA ASP A 37 -42.50 -0.82 26.56
C ASP A 37 -43.42 -0.04 27.54
N ARG A 38 -44.57 -0.62 27.94
CA ARG A 38 -45.43 -0.02 28.98
C ARG A 38 -44.80 -0.07 30.37
N GLU A 39 -44.18 -1.19 30.75
CA GLU A 39 -43.50 -1.33 32.04
C GLU A 39 -42.26 -0.43 32.11
N TYR A 40 -41.52 -0.29 31.00
CA TYR A 40 -40.37 0.62 30.92
C TYR A 40 -40.78 2.08 31.12
N ARG A 41 -41.86 2.54 30.45
CA ARG A 41 -42.43 3.89 30.62
C ARG A 41 -42.96 4.14 32.03
N GLN A 42 -43.70 3.20 32.61
CA GLN A 42 -44.15 3.31 34.01
C GLN A 42 -42.98 3.39 35.01
N THR A 43 -41.89 2.66 34.74
CA THR A 43 -40.68 2.70 35.58
C THR A 43 -39.93 4.02 35.44
N HIS A 44 -39.86 4.58 34.23
CA HIS A 44 -39.32 5.90 33.94
C HIS A 44 -40.13 7.01 34.65
N ASP A 45 -41.45 7.00 34.51
CA ASP A 45 -42.32 8.04 35.09
C ASP A 45 -42.33 7.97 36.63
N ARG A 46 -42.21 6.78 37.21
CA ARG A 46 -42.03 6.59 38.67
C ARG A 46 -40.67 7.12 39.17
N LYS A 47 -39.60 7.02 38.37
CA LYS A 47 -38.30 7.67 38.67
C LYS A 47 -38.42 9.19 38.54
N TYR A 48 -39.11 9.69 37.53
CA TYR A 48 -39.35 11.12 37.31
C TYR A 48 -40.18 11.76 38.43
N GLN A 49 -41.29 11.13 38.86
CA GLN A 49 -42.07 11.61 40.00
C GLN A 49 -41.24 11.65 41.30
N ARG A 50 -40.44 10.61 41.61
CA ARG A 50 -39.53 10.63 42.76
C ARG A 50 -38.56 11.83 42.72
N TYR A 51 -38.06 12.18 41.53
CA TYR A 51 -37.20 13.36 41.36
C TYR A 51 -37.95 14.68 41.58
N VAL A 52 -39.21 14.77 41.15
CA VAL A 52 -40.07 15.95 41.36
C VAL A 52 -40.46 16.09 42.85
N THR A 53 -40.86 15.03 43.55
CA THR A 53 -41.20 15.06 44.98
C THR A 53 -40.01 15.48 45.83
N LYS A 54 -38.83 14.88 45.61
CA LYS A 54 -37.58 15.23 46.31
C LYS A 54 -37.16 16.70 46.08
N ARG A 55 -37.59 17.31 44.96
CA ARG A 55 -37.36 18.72 44.64
C ARG A 55 -38.46 19.66 45.15
N ALA A 56 -39.63 19.13 45.54
CA ALA A 56 -40.68 19.87 46.24
C ALA A 56 -40.35 20.01 47.74
N GLU A 57 -39.82 18.96 48.36
CA GLU A 57 -39.34 18.98 49.76
C GLU A 57 -38.21 20.00 50.00
N LEU A 58 -37.39 20.27 48.97
CA LEU A 58 -36.29 21.24 49.03
C LEU A 58 -36.71 22.71 48.73
N ARG A 59 -38.00 23.01 48.54
CA ARG A 59 -38.50 24.36 48.20
C ARG A 59 -39.18 25.08 49.36
N ASN A 60 -38.52 25.13 50.52
CA ASN A 60 -38.86 26.07 51.61
C ASN A 60 -37.68 26.98 52.00
N ALA A 61 -36.86 27.37 51.01
CA ALA A 61 -35.93 28.49 51.12
C ALA A 61 -35.94 29.32 49.82
N THR A 62 -36.21 30.62 49.98
CA THR A 62 -36.24 31.71 48.99
C THR A 62 -34.89 31.96 48.31
N SER A 63 -34.75 32.56 47.11
CA SER A 63 -35.70 32.94 46.05
C SER A 63 -34.94 33.54 44.85
N ALA A 64 -35.19 33.08 43.61
CA ALA A 64 -35.00 33.85 42.37
C ALA A 64 -35.59 33.09 41.17
N SER A 65 -36.63 33.64 40.52
CA SER A 65 -37.33 32.98 39.42
C SER A 65 -36.88 33.49 38.05
N LYS A 66 -36.49 32.59 37.14
CA LYS A 66 -36.49 32.86 35.69
C LYS A 66 -37.84 32.44 35.10
N LYS A 67 -38.60 33.41 34.58
CA LYS A 67 -39.71 33.13 33.67
C LYS A 67 -39.16 32.46 32.40
N TYR A 68 -39.75 31.34 31.98
CA TYR A 68 -39.64 30.91 30.59
C TYR A 68 -40.66 31.67 29.73
N ARG A 69 -40.31 31.86 28.46
CA ARG A 69 -41.03 32.72 27.52
C ARG A 69 -42.28 32.00 27.01
N GLU A 70 -43.41 32.69 26.98
CA GLU A 70 -44.61 32.21 26.30
C GLU A 70 -44.37 32.24 24.77
N GLU A 71 -44.72 31.14 24.08
CA GLU A 71 -44.70 31.09 22.62
C GLU A 71 -46.05 31.55 22.07
N ALA A 72 -46.02 32.65 21.32
CA ALA A 72 -47.21 33.15 20.63
C ALA A 72 -47.39 32.43 19.29
N TYR A 73 -48.52 31.76 19.10
CA TYR A 73 -48.90 31.14 17.83
C TYR A 73 -49.04 32.20 16.72
N ASN A 74 -48.23 32.09 15.68
CA ASN A 74 -48.42 32.87 14.46
C ASN A 74 -49.52 32.22 13.60
N LYS A 75 -50.65 32.91 13.42
CA LYS A 75 -51.87 32.36 12.79
C LYS A 75 -51.93 32.52 11.25
N GLN A 76 -50.79 32.66 10.57
CA GLN A 76 -50.75 32.99 9.13
C GLN A 76 -49.70 32.21 8.31
N SER A 77 -49.69 30.88 8.41
CA SER A 77 -49.02 30.02 7.41
C SER A 77 -49.72 28.68 7.23
N ASN A 78 -50.39 28.49 6.09
CA ASN A 78 -50.88 27.18 5.65
C ASN A 78 -49.74 26.40 4.98
N CYS A 79 -48.84 25.80 5.77
CA CYS A 79 -47.77 24.94 5.26
C CYS A 79 -47.40 23.87 6.30
N ASP A 80 -47.87 22.63 6.09
CA ASP A 80 -47.51 21.46 6.89
C ASP A 80 -46.31 20.74 6.25
N ALA A 81 -45.11 21.00 6.78
CA ALA A 81 -43.93 20.14 6.61
C ALA A 81 -42.86 20.49 7.66
N GLN A 82 -42.79 19.74 8.76
CA GLN A 82 -41.61 19.75 9.63
C GLN A 82 -40.48 18.94 8.98
N PHE A 83 -39.45 19.63 8.47
CA PHE A 83 -38.04 19.50 8.89
C PHE A 83 -37.10 20.21 7.87
N ILE A 84 -35.92 20.63 8.37
CA ILE A 84 -34.79 21.23 7.64
C ILE A 84 -34.97 22.70 7.19
N ASN A 85 -34.29 23.64 7.88
CA ASN A 85 -33.18 24.41 7.28
C ASN A 85 -32.44 25.37 8.25
N ASN A 86 -31.11 25.24 8.26
CA ASN A 86 -30.07 26.27 8.12
C ASN A 86 -29.79 27.38 9.18
N LEU A 87 -28.49 27.47 9.49
CA LEU A 87 -27.74 28.71 9.78
C LEU A 87 -27.89 29.73 8.62
N HIS A 88 -27.77 31.05 8.74
CA HIS A 88 -27.09 31.92 9.71
C HIS A 88 -27.90 33.22 9.92
N THR A 89 -27.79 33.90 11.08
CA THR A 89 -26.92 35.09 11.35
C THR A 89 -27.33 35.69 12.73
N PHE A 90 -26.73 36.73 13.35
CA PHE A 90 -25.71 37.73 12.98
C PHE A 90 -24.90 38.20 14.23
N LYS A 91 -24.21 39.34 14.13
CA LYS A 91 -23.58 40.16 15.21
C LYS A 91 -24.65 41.04 15.93
N THR A 92 -24.49 41.70 17.10
CA THR A 92 -23.33 42.09 17.94
C THR A 92 -23.77 42.58 19.35
N CYS A 93 -22.79 42.75 20.26
CA CYS A 93 -22.73 43.68 21.42
C CYS A 93 -23.55 43.44 22.72
N ASP A 94 -22.81 43.02 23.76
CA ASP A 94 -22.58 43.70 25.05
C ASP A 94 -23.74 44.24 25.92
N ALA A 95 -23.92 43.63 27.11
CA ALA A 95 -24.08 44.34 28.39
C ALA A 95 -23.92 43.41 29.63
N GLY A 96 -23.00 43.74 30.55
CA GLY A 96 -22.99 43.30 31.97
C GLY A 96 -22.72 41.80 32.28
N SER A 97 -21.54 41.41 32.78
CA SER A 97 -21.12 41.43 34.21
C SER A 97 -21.94 40.50 35.15
N GLY A 98 -21.37 39.55 35.90
CA GLY A 98 -19.97 39.14 36.07
C GLY A 98 -19.79 38.16 37.26
N TYR A 99 -18.58 37.58 37.35
CA TYR A 99 -18.00 36.63 38.33
C TYR A 99 -18.30 35.13 38.09
N ARG A 100 -17.34 34.21 37.84
CA ARG A 100 -15.95 33.93 38.30
C ARG A 100 -15.83 33.22 39.65
N ALA A 101 -15.38 31.97 39.58
CA ALA A 101 -14.53 31.26 40.55
C ALA A 101 -13.41 30.56 39.75
N GLU A 102 -12.29 30.22 40.37
CA GLU A 102 -10.99 30.07 39.70
C GLU A 102 -10.58 28.61 39.44
N GLN A 103 -9.84 28.37 38.35
CA GLN A 103 -8.92 27.24 38.23
C GLN A 103 -7.50 27.76 38.48
N GLN A 104 -6.72 27.00 39.25
CA GLN A 104 -5.36 27.38 39.64
C GLN A 104 -4.41 27.30 38.45
N HIS A 105 -3.79 28.43 38.12
CA HIS A 105 -2.58 28.46 37.29
C HIS A 105 -1.36 28.34 38.19
N TYR A 106 -0.41 27.47 37.86
CA TYR A 106 0.96 27.61 38.33
C TYR A 106 1.71 28.58 37.41
N ALA A 107 2.24 29.65 37.99
CA ALA A 107 3.17 30.56 37.34
C ALA A 107 4.50 30.49 38.11
N MET A 108 5.61 30.41 37.38
CA MET A 108 6.96 30.60 37.95
C MET A 108 7.45 31.98 37.50
N ASP A 109 7.56 32.90 38.44
CA ASP A 109 8.18 34.21 38.21
C ASP A 109 9.71 34.08 38.20
N PHE A 110 10.35 34.55 37.12
CA PHE A 110 11.78 34.85 37.15
C PHE A 110 11.99 36.32 37.53
N ILE A 111 12.18 36.57 38.82
CA ILE A 111 12.68 37.86 39.32
C ILE A 111 14.20 37.88 39.10
N ALA A 112 14.68 38.75 38.20
CA ALA A 112 16.11 39.04 38.08
C ALA A 112 16.51 40.16 39.04
N GLU A 113 17.00 39.80 40.23
CA GLU A 113 17.53 40.74 41.23
C GLU A 113 18.88 41.35 40.83
N ASN A 114 18.90 42.26 39.84
CA ASN A 114 19.66 43.53 39.87
C ASN A 114 19.59 44.28 38.52
N PRO A 115 19.41 45.61 38.50
CA PRO A 115 19.31 46.41 37.26
C PRO A 115 20.66 46.78 36.63
N CYS A 116 21.76 46.07 36.97
CA CYS A 116 23.13 46.41 36.58
C CYS A 116 23.67 45.54 35.44
N GLY A 117 22.98 45.52 34.29
CA GLY A 117 23.38 44.71 33.13
C GLY A 117 22.97 45.28 31.75
N ARG A 118 22.48 46.52 31.68
CA ARG A 118 21.96 47.12 30.42
C ARG A 118 22.96 47.10 29.26
N ASN A 119 24.26 47.07 29.54
CA ASN A 119 25.32 47.05 28.52
C ASN A 119 25.67 45.64 28.03
N GLU A 120 25.58 44.60 28.86
CA GLU A 120 25.81 43.21 28.44
C GLU A 120 24.62 42.64 27.66
N LEU A 121 23.39 42.99 28.05
CA LEU A 121 22.22 42.64 27.26
C LEU A 121 22.26 43.35 25.89
N LYS A 122 22.65 44.64 25.85
CA LYS A 122 22.85 45.39 24.59
C LYS A 122 24.01 44.86 23.74
N SER A 123 25.10 44.38 24.34
CA SER A 123 26.25 43.84 23.57
C SER A 123 25.96 42.46 22.99
N THR A 124 25.20 41.64 23.72
CA THR A 124 24.75 40.31 23.29
C THR A 124 23.71 40.42 22.18
N LEU A 125 22.71 41.29 22.33
CA LEU A 125 21.68 41.52 21.30
C LEU A 125 22.22 42.24 20.06
N LYS A 126 23.22 43.13 20.18
CA LYS A 126 23.89 43.76 19.02
C LYS A 126 24.59 42.78 18.07
N LYS A 127 24.85 41.53 18.50
CA LYS A 127 25.44 40.49 17.64
C LYS A 127 24.41 39.84 16.71
N LEU A 128 23.11 39.96 17.00
CA LEU A 128 22.01 39.48 16.16
C LEU A 128 21.61 40.56 15.15
N LYS A 129 22.24 40.54 13.96
CA LYS A 129 22.05 41.54 12.91
C LYS A 129 20.76 41.36 12.11
N ASN A 130 19.59 41.48 12.75
CA ASN A 130 18.32 41.60 12.04
C ASN A 130 17.83 43.06 12.04
N LYS A 131 17.42 43.57 10.88
CA LYS A 131 17.09 44.99 10.68
C LYS A 131 15.78 45.38 11.38
N SER A 132 14.84 44.45 11.47
CA SER A 132 13.58 44.59 12.21
C SER A 132 13.79 44.77 13.72
N ILE A 133 14.81 44.14 14.31
CA ILE A 133 15.14 44.27 15.74
C ILE A 133 15.70 45.67 16.04
N ASN A 134 16.50 46.26 15.15
CA ASN A 134 16.95 47.65 15.30
C ASN A 134 15.80 48.66 15.12
N GLU A 135 14.87 48.43 14.19
CA GLU A 135 13.68 49.27 14.04
C GLU A 135 12.70 49.13 15.23
N TRP A 136 12.66 47.96 15.87
CA TRP A 136 11.90 47.71 17.09
C TRP A 136 12.55 48.37 18.33
N MET A 137 13.87 48.28 18.50
CA MET A 137 14.60 48.93 19.61
C MET A 137 14.59 50.47 19.53
N ASN A 138 14.49 51.04 18.32
CA ASN A 138 14.58 52.50 18.10
C ASN A 138 13.22 53.22 18.11
N ARG A 139 12.11 52.51 18.37
CA ARG A 139 10.81 53.14 18.64
C ARG A 139 10.64 53.40 20.13
N GLU A 140 11.36 54.41 20.60
CA GLU A 140 10.93 55.11 21.82
C GLU A 140 9.61 55.84 21.51
N ASP A 141 8.50 55.42 22.13
CA ASP A 141 7.74 56.38 22.92
C ASP A 141 6.76 55.76 23.95
N ASN A 142 6.77 56.39 25.13
CA ASN A 142 5.84 56.33 26.27
C ASN A 142 5.70 55.01 27.13
N PRO A 143 6.06 55.03 28.43
CA PRO A 143 6.35 53.82 29.22
C PRO A 143 5.26 53.37 30.21
N GLN A 144 3.95 53.45 29.90
CA GLN A 144 2.87 53.12 30.85
C GLN A 144 1.67 52.32 30.30
N LYS A 145 1.88 51.33 29.43
CA LYS A 145 0.87 50.27 29.21
C LYS A 145 1.48 48.87 29.19
N VAL A 146 1.11 48.06 30.19
CA VAL A 146 1.39 46.63 30.25
C VAL A 146 0.59 45.94 29.14
N LEU A 147 1.30 45.48 28.10
CA LEU A 147 0.72 44.71 27.00
C LEU A 147 0.46 43.27 27.45
N ARG A 148 -0.74 43.00 27.98
CA ARG A 148 -1.28 41.64 28.03
C ARG A 148 -1.72 41.22 26.62
N ARG A 149 -1.13 40.16 26.08
CA ARG A 149 -1.68 39.38 24.95
C ARG A 149 -1.50 37.89 25.25
N ALA A 150 -2.58 37.13 25.10
CA ALA A 150 -2.50 35.68 25.03
C ALA A 150 -2.10 35.28 23.59
N PHE A 151 -1.21 34.29 23.47
CA PHE A 151 -1.02 33.54 22.23
C PHE A 151 -1.90 32.28 22.27
N SER A 152 -2.45 31.90 21.12
CA SER A 152 -3.28 30.71 20.94
C SER A 152 -3.02 30.09 19.56
N CYS A 153 -1.88 29.41 19.45
CA CYS A 153 -1.53 28.40 18.46
C CYS A 153 -0.76 27.34 19.29
N ILE A 154 -1.08 26.05 19.33
CA ILE A 154 -1.05 25.05 18.24
C ILE A 154 0.26 25.13 17.44
N ASN A 155 1.03 24.04 17.47
CA ASN A 155 2.26 23.79 16.71
C ASN A 155 3.45 24.73 16.96
N LEU A 156 4.31 24.34 17.92
CA LEU A 156 5.77 24.47 17.85
C LEU A 156 6.37 23.32 18.69
N SER A 157 6.80 22.24 18.03
CA SER A 157 7.50 21.12 18.68
C SER A 157 9.01 21.40 18.81
N VAL A 158 9.74 20.44 19.38
CA VAL A 158 11.03 20.63 20.06
C VAL A 158 12.24 20.69 19.11
N GLU A 159 12.05 20.81 17.79
CA GLU A 159 13.15 20.89 16.80
C GLU A 159 14.06 22.14 16.92
N SER A 160 13.74 23.07 17.82
CA SER A 160 14.58 24.25 18.12
C SER A 160 15.67 24.02 19.17
N LEU A 161 15.76 22.81 19.77
CA LEU A 161 16.73 22.40 20.80
C LEU A 161 17.03 20.89 20.60
N THR A 162 18.26 20.37 20.42
CA THR A 162 19.61 20.91 20.64
C THR A 162 20.70 20.13 19.85
N PHE A 163 21.93 20.60 19.97
CA PHE A 163 23.16 20.28 19.21
C PHE A 163 23.81 18.89 19.41
N ARG A 164 24.34 18.37 18.29
CA ARG A 164 25.68 17.76 18.07
C ARG A 164 26.08 16.43 18.74
N GLU A 165 26.28 15.43 17.87
CA GLU A 165 27.60 14.87 17.51
C GLU A 165 27.66 14.92 15.96
N ASN A 166 28.70 15.37 15.25
CA ASN A 166 30.12 15.12 15.42
C ASN A 166 30.96 16.39 15.50
N LYS A 167 32.06 16.29 16.26
CA LYS A 167 33.16 17.25 16.29
C LYS A 167 34.41 16.50 15.85
N GLU A 168 34.89 16.76 14.64
CA GLU A 168 36.20 17.39 14.38
C GLU A 168 36.56 17.24 12.89
N GLN A 169 37.09 18.33 12.32
CA GLN A 169 37.61 18.45 10.94
C GLN A 169 36.51 18.20 9.87
N GLU A 170 35.91 19.22 9.23
CA GLU A 170 36.54 20.43 8.69
C GLU A 170 35.72 21.71 8.95
N GLU A 171 36.09 22.46 10.00
CA GLU A 171 35.83 23.91 9.99
C GLU A 171 36.83 24.56 9.03
N TYR A 172 36.37 25.11 7.88
CA TYR A 172 36.95 26.36 7.33
C TYR A 172 36.12 27.07 6.23
N VAL A 173 35.00 26.51 5.74
CA VAL A 173 34.15 27.18 4.74
C VAL A 173 32.77 27.50 5.30
N LYS A 174 32.72 28.40 6.30
CA LYS A 174 31.45 28.99 6.77
C LYS A 174 31.32 30.46 6.39
N ASN A 175 30.13 30.79 5.90
CA ASN A 175 29.49 32.11 5.90
C ASN A 175 30.01 33.16 4.91
N ARG A 176 29.34 33.24 3.76
CA ARG A 176 28.75 34.51 3.29
C ARG A 176 27.62 34.29 2.27
N ARG A 177 26.45 34.88 2.57
CA ARG A 177 25.21 34.99 1.75
C ARG A 177 24.39 33.69 1.66
N THR A 178 23.09 33.68 1.94
CA THR A 178 22.20 34.72 2.47
C THR A 178 20.97 34.05 3.09
N GLU A 179 20.41 34.63 4.15
CA GLU A 179 19.05 34.28 4.61
C GLU A 179 18.07 34.45 3.45
N VAL A 180 17.18 33.47 3.27
CA VAL A 180 16.16 33.47 2.24
C VAL A 180 14.79 33.49 2.90
N ASN A 181 13.96 34.43 2.43
CA ASN A 181 12.63 34.68 2.95
C ASN A 181 11.64 33.56 2.57
N TYR A 182 10.87 33.07 3.54
CA TYR A 182 9.83 32.03 3.36
C TYR A 182 8.55 32.63 2.76
N SER A 183 8.34 32.49 1.44
CA SER A 183 7.11 32.99 0.77
C SER A 183 6.87 32.38 -0.63
N ALA A 184 7.26 31.12 -0.83
CA ALA A 184 7.22 30.50 -2.16
C ALA A 184 7.24 28.96 -2.13
N ASP A 185 6.28 28.35 -1.44
CA ASP A 185 6.11 26.89 -1.47
C ASP A 185 5.21 26.46 -2.64
N ILE A 186 5.61 25.36 -3.29
CA ILE A 186 4.86 24.72 -4.38
C ILE A 186 4.23 23.44 -3.85
N SER A 187 2.93 23.26 -4.12
CA SER A 187 2.13 22.09 -3.76
C SER A 187 1.50 21.46 -5.00
N ASN A 188 0.97 20.23 -4.88
CA ASN A 188 0.28 19.49 -5.95
C ASN A 188 1.04 19.43 -7.29
N VAL A 189 2.38 19.34 -7.26
CA VAL A 189 3.23 19.24 -8.46
C VAL A 189 2.81 18.05 -9.31
N ASP A 190 2.73 18.24 -10.63
CA ASP A 190 2.55 17.14 -11.58
C ASP A 190 3.82 16.30 -11.70
N VAL A 191 3.68 14.98 -11.69
CA VAL A 191 4.82 14.05 -11.73
C VAL A 191 5.67 14.27 -12.99
N GLY A 192 5.07 14.67 -14.12
CA GLY A 192 5.79 15.01 -15.34
C GLY A 192 6.16 16.49 -15.48
N TYR A 193 6.21 17.27 -14.39
CA TYR A 193 6.70 18.67 -14.40
C TYR A 193 8.17 18.77 -13.99
N LEU A 194 8.64 17.87 -13.12
CA LEU A 194 10.05 17.71 -12.78
C LEU A 194 10.65 16.59 -13.66
N ALA A 195 11.83 16.83 -14.24
CA ALA A 195 12.59 15.78 -14.94
C ALA A 195 13.35 14.87 -13.95
N GLU A 196 13.71 13.66 -14.38
CA GLU A 196 14.39 12.66 -13.54
C GLU A 196 15.80 13.09 -13.10
N ASP A 197 16.43 14.07 -13.75
CA ASP A 197 17.80 14.51 -13.43
C ASP A 197 17.89 15.48 -12.22
N PHE A 198 16.76 15.93 -11.66
CA PHE A 198 16.76 16.94 -10.58
C PHE A 198 17.06 16.39 -9.17
N TYR A 199 17.10 15.07 -8.98
CA TYR A 199 17.26 14.44 -7.65
C TYR A 199 18.64 14.65 -6.98
N SER A 200 19.61 15.25 -7.67
CA SER A 200 20.93 15.60 -7.12
C SER A 200 20.99 17.00 -6.46
N LEU A 201 19.88 17.73 -6.41
CA LEU A 201 19.82 19.15 -6.04
C LEU A 201 19.04 19.42 -4.76
N ASP A 202 19.35 20.55 -4.12
CA ASP A 202 18.54 21.15 -3.04
C ASP A 202 17.13 21.48 -3.56
N THR A 203 16.20 20.57 -3.30
CA THR A 203 14.81 20.62 -3.77
C THR A 203 14.07 21.87 -3.25
N ALA A 204 14.38 22.33 -2.04
CA ALA A 204 13.72 23.50 -1.45
C ALA A 204 14.14 24.78 -2.18
N ARG A 205 15.44 24.94 -2.46
CA ARG A 205 15.94 26.05 -3.30
C ARG A 205 15.38 25.98 -4.71
N LEU A 206 15.36 24.80 -5.32
CA LEU A 206 14.85 24.56 -6.68
C LEU A 206 13.36 24.97 -6.81
N LEU A 207 12.49 24.43 -5.95
CA LEU A 207 11.06 24.73 -5.96
C LEU A 207 10.77 26.22 -5.72
N ARG A 208 11.52 26.86 -4.81
CA ARG A 208 11.41 28.30 -4.59
C ARG A 208 11.78 29.11 -5.84
N GLU A 209 12.88 28.82 -6.52
CA GLU A 209 13.27 29.55 -7.73
C GLU A 209 12.29 29.32 -8.90
N ILE A 210 11.67 28.13 -8.98
CA ILE A 210 10.57 27.86 -9.92
C ILE A 210 9.33 28.71 -9.58
N SER A 211 8.91 28.73 -8.31
CA SER A 211 7.75 29.51 -7.83
C SER A 211 7.93 30.99 -8.10
N LEU A 212 9.11 31.54 -7.79
CA LEU A 212 9.49 32.91 -8.13
C LEU A 212 9.44 33.14 -9.65
N THR A 213 10.05 32.24 -10.45
CA THR A 213 10.03 32.36 -11.92
C THR A 213 8.61 32.46 -12.46
N MET A 214 7.66 31.70 -11.89
CA MET A 214 6.25 31.69 -12.29
C MET A 214 5.48 32.92 -11.77
N LYS A 215 5.69 33.35 -10.52
CA LYS A 215 5.20 34.65 -9.97
C LYS A 215 5.76 35.87 -10.74
N PHE A 216 6.82 35.70 -11.54
CA PHE A 216 7.41 36.70 -12.44
C PHE A 216 7.26 36.41 -13.95
N LEU A 217 6.59 35.31 -14.34
CA LEU A 217 6.38 34.94 -15.75
C LEU A 217 5.33 35.88 -16.35
N ILE A 218 5.74 36.83 -17.19
CA ILE A 218 4.81 37.81 -17.82
C ILE A 218 4.61 37.52 -19.31
N PRO A 219 3.69 36.61 -19.67
CA PRO A 219 2.96 36.65 -20.92
C PRO A 219 1.61 37.35 -20.71
N ARG A 220 0.94 37.69 -21.80
CA ARG A 220 -0.53 37.88 -21.75
C ARG A 220 -1.13 36.50 -21.53
N VAL A 221 -1.44 36.15 -20.28
CA VAL A 221 -2.09 34.88 -19.91
C VAL A 221 -3.55 34.89 -20.39
N ASN A 222 -3.72 34.64 -21.69
CA ASN A 222 -4.88 34.28 -22.56
C ASN A 222 -6.30 34.79 -22.26
N SER A 223 -6.51 35.60 -21.23
CA SER A 223 -7.82 35.97 -20.68
C SER A 223 -8.75 36.74 -21.60
N ASN A 224 -8.19 37.45 -22.57
CA ASN A 224 -8.98 38.22 -23.53
C ASN A 224 -9.72 37.33 -24.55
N ASN A 225 -9.35 36.04 -24.66
CA ASN A 225 -9.87 35.12 -25.68
C ASN A 225 -10.58 33.88 -25.13
N VAL A 226 -10.56 33.64 -23.81
CA VAL A 226 -11.16 32.43 -23.22
C VAL A 226 -12.59 32.73 -22.75
N PRO A 227 -13.63 32.12 -23.34
CA PRO A 227 -15.02 32.37 -22.96
C PRO A 227 -15.35 31.75 -21.60
N LEU A 228 -16.32 32.36 -20.90
CA LEU A 228 -16.94 31.75 -19.72
C LEU A 228 -17.68 30.46 -20.11
N GLY A 229 -17.60 29.43 -19.29
CA GLY A 229 -18.12 28.09 -19.60
C GLY A 229 -17.07 26.99 -19.44
N ASP A 230 -17.30 25.85 -20.08
CA ASP A 230 -16.50 24.64 -19.85
C ASP A 230 -15.12 24.71 -20.54
N ILE A 231 -14.08 24.50 -19.74
CA ILE A 231 -12.69 24.36 -20.17
C ILE A 231 -12.25 22.91 -19.99
N LYS A 232 -11.67 22.34 -21.04
CA LYS A 232 -10.91 21.10 -20.94
C LYS A 232 -9.45 21.40 -20.62
N ILE A 233 -8.89 20.65 -19.67
CA ILE A 233 -7.57 20.89 -19.09
C ILE A 233 -6.72 19.66 -19.36
N SER A 234 -5.63 19.85 -20.09
CA SER A 234 -4.67 18.79 -20.43
C SER A 234 -3.74 18.48 -19.26
N LYS A 235 -3.30 19.51 -18.52
CA LYS A 235 -2.35 19.36 -17.41
C LYS A 235 -2.54 20.41 -16.32
N VAL A 236 -2.28 20.06 -15.07
CA VAL A 236 -2.17 20.99 -13.93
C VAL A 236 -0.74 20.90 -13.41
N LEU A 237 0.10 21.89 -13.74
CA LEU A 237 1.55 21.85 -13.49
C LEU A 237 1.87 21.79 -11.99
N PHE A 238 1.27 22.68 -11.20
CA PHE A 238 1.35 22.75 -9.74
C PHE A 238 0.39 23.82 -9.17
N SER A 239 0.24 23.86 -7.85
CA SER A 239 -0.31 24.99 -7.09
C SER A 239 0.72 25.69 -6.21
N THR A 240 0.41 26.91 -5.79
CA THR A 240 1.24 27.71 -4.86
C THR A 240 0.60 27.81 -3.49
N ASP A 241 1.43 28.09 -2.49
CA ASP A 241 1.04 28.66 -1.18
C ASP A 241 -0.05 29.75 -1.25
N ASP A 242 -0.01 30.65 -2.23
CA ASP A 242 -1.02 31.70 -2.47
C ASP A 242 -2.38 31.16 -3.02
N HIS A 243 -2.62 29.85 -2.99
CA HIS A 243 -3.80 29.11 -3.50
C HIS A 243 -4.14 29.27 -4.99
N TYR A 244 -3.19 29.72 -5.82
CA TYR A 244 -3.28 29.64 -7.29
C TYR A 244 -2.81 28.29 -7.80
N ALA A 245 -3.23 27.92 -9.02
CA ALA A 245 -2.69 26.81 -9.78
C ALA A 245 -2.31 27.25 -11.20
N TYR A 246 -1.33 26.57 -11.80
CA TYR A 246 -0.91 26.81 -13.18
C TYR A 246 -1.27 25.61 -14.05
N ILE A 247 -2.05 25.82 -15.12
CA ILE A 247 -2.64 24.75 -15.95
C ILE A 247 -2.33 24.94 -17.43
N ILE A 248 -2.50 23.87 -18.23
CA ILE A 248 -2.45 23.89 -19.69
C ILE A 248 -3.82 23.46 -20.27
N PRO A 249 -4.55 24.32 -20.99
CA PRO A 249 -5.81 23.96 -21.66
C PRO A 249 -5.62 23.02 -22.85
N GLU A 250 -6.50 22.04 -23.03
CA GLU A 250 -6.44 21.05 -24.14
C GLU A 250 -6.58 21.71 -25.53
N LYS A 251 -7.31 22.82 -25.64
CA LYS A 251 -7.56 23.52 -26.91
C LYS A 251 -6.31 24.22 -27.50
N PHE A 252 -5.21 24.33 -26.75
CA PHE A 252 -3.98 24.96 -27.22
C PHE A 252 -3.06 23.93 -27.88
N SER A 253 -2.87 24.03 -29.21
CA SER A 253 -1.99 23.12 -29.95
C SER A 253 -0.52 23.51 -29.77
N VAL A 254 0.12 22.92 -28.74
CA VAL A 254 1.54 23.13 -28.40
C VAL A 254 2.45 22.96 -29.61
N GLN A 255 2.31 21.86 -30.36
CA GLN A 255 3.12 21.59 -31.57
C GLN A 255 3.05 22.74 -32.59
N LYS A 256 1.83 23.21 -32.93
CA LYS A 256 1.66 24.29 -33.91
C LYS A 256 2.21 25.63 -33.41
N ALA A 257 2.18 25.87 -32.10
CA ALA A 257 2.77 27.07 -31.50
C ALA A 257 4.31 27.03 -31.58
N LEU A 258 4.92 25.88 -31.27
CA LEU A 258 6.37 25.65 -31.39
C LEU A 258 6.85 25.78 -32.84
N GLU A 259 6.19 25.12 -33.80
CA GLU A 259 6.52 25.18 -35.23
C GLU A 259 6.45 26.62 -35.75
N LYS A 260 5.37 27.33 -35.43
CA LYS A 260 5.17 28.72 -35.84
C LYS A 260 6.22 29.64 -35.23
N PHE A 261 6.48 29.53 -33.92
CA PHE A 261 7.50 30.36 -33.26
C PHE A 261 8.89 30.09 -33.86
N SER A 262 9.28 28.83 -34.00
CA SER A 262 10.58 28.44 -34.56
C SER A 262 10.78 28.99 -35.98
N TYR A 263 9.76 28.84 -36.85
CA TYR A 263 9.80 29.35 -38.22
C TYR A 263 9.88 30.89 -38.29
N GLU A 264 9.00 31.60 -37.56
CA GLU A 264 8.97 33.07 -37.56
C GLU A 264 10.23 33.67 -36.93
N PHE A 265 10.74 33.07 -35.84
CA PHE A 265 11.96 33.51 -35.16
C PHE A 265 13.19 33.29 -36.03
N LYS A 266 13.32 32.11 -36.67
CA LYS A 266 14.41 31.81 -37.62
C LYS A 266 14.47 32.84 -38.75
N LYS A 267 13.33 33.07 -39.41
CA LYS A 267 13.21 34.06 -40.49
C LYS A 267 13.60 35.47 -40.03
N TRP A 268 13.27 35.86 -38.81
CA TRP A 268 13.70 37.16 -38.26
C TRP A 268 15.20 37.17 -37.94
N HIS A 269 15.73 36.13 -37.29
CA HIS A 269 17.14 36.01 -36.92
C HIS A 269 18.07 36.04 -38.14
N GLU A 270 17.64 35.45 -39.26
CA GLU A 270 18.38 35.42 -40.53
C GLU A 270 18.35 36.77 -41.28
N ASN A 271 17.28 37.56 -41.18
CA ASN A 271 17.08 38.80 -41.95
C ASN A 271 17.48 40.10 -41.22
N GLU A 272 17.72 40.08 -39.91
CA GLU A 272 18.16 41.27 -39.14
C GLU A 272 19.61 41.68 -39.45
N SER A 273 19.91 42.98 -39.41
CA SER A 273 21.28 43.47 -39.63
C SER A 273 22.22 43.09 -38.49
N TYR A 274 23.51 42.83 -38.78
CA TYR A 274 24.50 42.40 -37.78
C TYR A 274 24.58 43.35 -36.57
N LYS A 275 24.45 44.67 -36.80
CA LYS A 275 24.41 45.70 -35.73
C LYS A 275 23.18 45.58 -34.82
N CYS A 276 22.01 45.20 -35.34
CA CYS A 276 20.84 44.93 -34.50
C CYS A 276 21.00 43.63 -33.70
N ARG A 277 21.65 42.60 -34.29
CA ARG A 277 21.98 41.35 -33.60
C ARG A 277 22.92 41.62 -32.42
N GLU A 278 24.00 42.38 -32.60
CA GLU A 278 24.92 42.76 -31.52
C GLU A 278 24.23 43.51 -30.37
N VAL A 279 23.30 44.43 -30.66
CA VAL A 279 22.61 45.21 -29.60
C VAL A 279 21.62 44.35 -28.79
N CYS A 280 20.95 43.38 -29.41
CA CYS A 280 20.07 42.44 -28.69
C CYS A 280 20.81 41.26 -28.04
N CYS A 281 22.04 40.95 -28.48
CA CYS A 281 22.79 39.75 -28.07
C CYS A 281 24.11 40.05 -27.34
N LYS A 282 24.30 41.26 -26.78
CA LYS A 282 25.43 41.48 -25.86
C LYS A 282 25.32 40.54 -24.67
N SER A 283 26.46 40.09 -24.16
CA SER A 283 26.58 39.33 -22.91
C SER A 283 26.15 40.18 -21.72
N ILE A 284 24.83 40.22 -21.46
CA ILE A 284 24.28 40.69 -20.20
C ILE A 284 24.73 39.67 -19.15
N PRO A 285 25.42 40.08 -18.06
CA PRO A 285 25.79 39.14 -17.00
C PRO A 285 24.52 38.46 -16.48
N PHE A 286 24.51 37.12 -16.47
CA PHE A 286 23.32 36.31 -16.23
C PHE A 286 22.52 36.81 -15.03
N ARG A 287 21.34 37.37 -15.28
CA ARG A 287 20.36 37.70 -14.25
C ARG A 287 19.34 36.57 -14.21
N ALA A 288 19.02 36.08 -13.01
CA ALA A 288 17.96 35.10 -12.81
C ALA A 288 16.62 35.59 -13.41
N HIS A 289 15.78 34.66 -13.88
CA HIS A 289 14.43 34.94 -14.37
C HIS A 289 14.33 35.81 -15.65
N ILE A 290 15.31 35.77 -16.56
CA ILE A 290 15.20 36.38 -17.91
C ILE A 290 14.59 35.41 -18.94
N ASN A 291 13.83 35.94 -19.90
CA ASN A 291 13.34 35.17 -21.04
C ASN A 291 14.46 34.97 -22.08
N VAL A 292 14.60 33.75 -22.58
CA VAL A 292 15.62 33.32 -23.54
C VAL A 292 15.01 32.52 -24.70
N VAL A 293 15.82 32.27 -25.71
CA VAL A 293 15.58 31.28 -26.76
C VAL A 293 16.61 30.17 -26.57
N LEU A 294 16.14 28.92 -26.55
CA LEU A 294 16.97 27.73 -26.58
C LEU A 294 17.06 27.22 -28.02
N TYR A 295 18.27 26.79 -28.41
CA TYR A 295 18.59 26.11 -29.66
C TYR A 295 19.32 24.81 -29.32
N LEU A 296 18.66 23.66 -29.54
CA LEU A 296 19.18 22.32 -29.23
C LEU A 296 18.96 21.40 -30.43
N GLU A 297 19.87 20.45 -30.66
CA GLU A 297 19.82 19.56 -31.83
C GLU A 297 18.56 18.68 -31.84
N GLU A 298 18.10 18.23 -30.67
CA GLU A 298 16.84 17.49 -30.47
C GLU A 298 15.60 18.25 -31.00
N PHE A 299 15.61 19.59 -30.99
CA PHE A 299 14.52 20.39 -31.54
C PHE A 299 14.49 20.36 -33.07
N ILE A 300 15.59 20.00 -33.72
CA ILE A 300 15.68 19.92 -35.19
C ILE A 300 14.87 18.70 -35.69
N SER A 301 14.97 17.55 -35.00
CA SER A 301 14.16 16.36 -35.29
C SER A 301 12.65 16.60 -35.19
N GLU A 302 12.24 17.52 -34.32
CA GLU A 302 10.83 17.92 -34.13
C GLU A 302 10.41 19.12 -35.02
N ASN A 303 11.25 19.56 -35.97
CA ASN A 303 11.02 20.74 -36.82
C ASN A 303 10.83 22.07 -36.04
N THR A 304 11.32 22.14 -34.80
CA THR A 304 11.07 23.21 -33.82
C THR A 304 12.36 23.86 -33.29
N GLN A 305 13.38 23.97 -34.17
CA GLN A 305 14.76 24.44 -33.93
C GLN A 305 14.97 25.52 -32.85
N TYR A 306 14.05 26.47 -32.68
CA TYR A 306 14.09 27.49 -31.62
C TYR A 306 12.88 27.38 -30.70
N ARG A 307 13.09 27.35 -29.38
CA ARG A 307 12.01 27.36 -28.36
C ARG A 307 12.14 28.52 -27.38
N ARG A 308 11.01 29.08 -26.94
CA ARG A 308 10.98 30.11 -25.89
C ARG A 308 11.15 29.45 -24.53
N ALA A 309 12.11 29.94 -23.75
CA ALA A 309 12.28 29.50 -22.37
C ALA A 309 12.52 30.69 -21.44
N ARG A 310 12.54 30.42 -20.13
CA ARG A 310 12.90 31.39 -19.10
C ARG A 310 13.93 30.77 -18.17
N HIS A 311 15.05 31.46 -17.98
CA HIS A 311 16.07 31.02 -17.04
C HIS A 311 15.53 31.02 -15.61
N ILE A 312 15.78 29.96 -14.85
CA ILE A 312 15.41 29.84 -13.43
C ILE A 312 16.65 30.11 -12.58
N CYS A 313 17.61 29.17 -12.58
CA CYS A 313 18.83 29.23 -11.79
C CYS A 313 19.99 28.47 -12.45
N GLU A 314 21.21 28.68 -11.95
CA GLU A 314 22.35 27.82 -12.23
C GLU A 314 22.26 26.53 -11.40
N VAL A 315 22.68 25.41 -12.01
CA VAL A 315 22.62 24.05 -11.46
C VAL A 315 24.04 23.56 -11.19
N PRO A 316 24.41 23.20 -9.95
CA PRO A 316 25.71 22.60 -9.67
C PRO A 316 25.84 21.25 -10.38
N PHE A 317 26.88 21.10 -11.20
CA PHE A 317 27.12 19.91 -12.02
C PHE A 317 28.56 19.42 -11.83
N ASN A 318 28.79 18.12 -11.94
CA ASN A 318 30.11 17.50 -11.81
C ASN A 318 30.43 16.76 -13.12
N PRO A 319 31.45 17.16 -13.88
CA PRO A 319 32.56 18.04 -13.50
C PRO A 319 32.27 19.56 -13.58
N PRO A 320 32.94 20.38 -12.74
CA PRO A 320 32.60 21.79 -12.48
C PRO A 320 33.01 22.79 -13.58
N TRP A 321 33.56 22.34 -14.71
CA TRP A 321 34.03 23.22 -15.80
C TRP A 321 32.99 23.52 -16.88
N ARG A 322 31.73 23.11 -16.69
CA ARG A 322 30.59 23.41 -17.58
C ARG A 322 29.41 23.95 -16.77
N SER A 323 29.09 25.23 -16.92
CA SER A 323 27.92 25.84 -16.27
C SER A 323 26.63 25.29 -16.87
N HIS A 324 25.90 24.52 -16.08
CA HIS A 324 24.57 24.02 -16.42
C HIS A 324 23.51 24.92 -15.79
N HIS A 325 22.46 25.23 -16.55
CA HIS A 325 21.41 26.16 -16.14
C HIS A 325 20.05 25.53 -16.33
N LEU A 326 19.14 25.82 -15.41
CA LEU A 326 17.75 25.40 -15.47
C LEU A 326 16.90 26.44 -16.21
N TYR A 327 16.09 25.95 -17.15
CA TYR A 327 15.13 26.75 -17.91
C TYR A 327 13.73 26.16 -17.85
N LEU A 328 12.71 27.02 -17.77
CA LEU A 328 11.31 26.69 -18.01
C LEU A 328 10.98 26.95 -19.49
N GLU A 329 10.65 25.91 -20.25
CA GLU A 329 10.08 26.06 -21.59
C GLU A 329 8.67 26.66 -21.49
N ILE A 330 8.49 27.86 -22.04
CA ILE A 330 7.25 28.66 -21.90
C ILE A 330 6.09 28.03 -22.70
N ASP A 331 6.43 27.35 -23.80
CA ASP A 331 5.48 26.75 -24.76
C ASP A 331 5.05 25.32 -24.39
N THR A 332 5.82 24.61 -23.56
CA THR A 332 5.51 23.22 -23.15
C THR A 332 5.21 23.09 -21.65
N GLY A 333 5.64 24.06 -20.83
CA GLY A 333 5.60 23.98 -19.39
C GLY A 333 6.63 23.00 -18.79
N MET A 334 7.59 22.53 -19.58
CA MET A 334 8.64 21.62 -19.11
C MET A 334 9.82 22.37 -18.50
N LEU A 335 10.48 21.73 -17.54
CA LEU A 335 11.77 22.14 -17.01
C LEU A 335 12.89 21.39 -17.74
N ARG A 336 13.93 22.10 -18.17
CA ARG A 336 15.11 21.52 -18.85
C ARG A 336 16.41 22.07 -18.25
N VAL A 337 17.34 21.18 -17.94
CA VAL A 337 18.75 21.56 -17.66
C VAL A 337 19.49 21.64 -18.98
N VAL A 338 20.18 22.74 -19.23
CA VAL A 338 20.92 22.99 -20.47
C VAL A 338 22.31 23.52 -20.13
N GLU A 339 23.34 22.93 -20.75
CA GLU A 339 24.71 23.45 -20.71
C GLU A 339 24.74 24.83 -21.39
N TYR A 340 25.27 25.85 -20.71
CA TYR A 340 25.30 27.19 -21.26
C TYR A 340 26.42 27.37 -22.29
N ASP A 341 26.01 27.66 -23.53
CA ASP A 341 26.87 28.09 -24.63
C ASP A 341 26.17 29.23 -25.40
N GLU A 342 26.93 30.18 -25.96
CA GLU A 342 26.38 31.37 -26.66
C GLU A 342 25.61 31.02 -27.96
N ASN A 343 25.84 29.83 -28.52
CA ASN A 343 25.08 29.32 -29.66
C ASN A 343 23.77 28.64 -29.22
N VAL A 344 23.76 28.06 -28.01
CA VAL A 344 22.63 27.30 -27.43
C VAL A 344 21.60 28.20 -26.75
N VAL A 345 22.03 29.26 -26.05
CA VAL A 345 21.13 30.14 -25.26
C VAL A 345 21.28 31.60 -25.68
N LYS A 346 20.17 32.21 -26.14
CA LYS A 346 20.15 33.62 -26.62
C LYS A 346 19.07 34.44 -25.91
N CYS A 347 19.29 35.74 -25.70
CA CYS A 347 18.28 36.61 -25.09
C CYS A 347 17.02 36.74 -25.97
N LEU A 348 15.82 36.61 -25.39
CA LEU A 348 14.56 36.78 -26.12
C LEU A 348 14.22 38.28 -26.25
N SER A 349 14.18 38.80 -27.47
CA SER A 349 13.74 40.18 -27.72
C SER A 349 12.29 40.39 -27.27
N GLN A 350 12.02 41.57 -26.70
CA GLN A 350 10.72 41.95 -26.11
C GLN A 350 9.53 41.79 -27.08
N ARG A 351 9.78 41.89 -28.39
CA ARG A 351 8.77 41.63 -29.45
C ARG A 351 8.19 40.21 -29.38
N TRP A 352 9.03 39.22 -29.08
CA TRP A 352 8.65 37.80 -29.02
C TRP A 352 8.11 37.38 -27.65
N ALA A 353 8.47 38.12 -26.59
CA ALA A 353 7.92 37.93 -25.25
C ALA A 353 6.41 38.24 -25.15
N CYS A 354 5.85 38.98 -26.12
CA CYS A 354 4.44 39.36 -26.15
C CYS A 354 3.50 38.33 -26.81
N LEU A 355 4.02 37.19 -27.31
CA LEU A 355 3.21 36.13 -27.93
C LEU A 355 2.49 35.25 -26.90
N GLU A 356 1.31 34.76 -27.27
CA GLU A 356 0.42 33.91 -26.47
C GLU A 356 1.12 32.66 -25.92
N THR A 357 0.71 32.15 -24.74
CA THR A 357 1.36 31.02 -24.06
C THR A 357 0.34 30.00 -23.54
N PRO A 358 0.62 28.69 -23.55
CA PRO A 358 -0.33 27.68 -23.08
C PRO A 358 -0.60 27.74 -21.56
N ILE A 359 0.36 28.21 -20.76
CA ILE A 359 0.29 28.20 -19.30
C ILE A 359 -0.71 29.26 -18.81
N MET A 360 -1.70 28.83 -18.03
CA MET A 360 -2.77 29.65 -17.47
C MET A 360 -2.77 29.65 -15.95
N GLU A 361 -2.75 30.82 -15.32
CA GLU A 361 -2.93 30.99 -13.87
C GLU A 361 -4.43 30.96 -13.52
N VAL A 362 -4.81 30.09 -12.59
CA VAL A 362 -6.20 29.90 -12.16
C VAL A 362 -6.31 29.88 -10.64
N ARG A 363 -7.52 30.13 -10.13
CA ARG A 363 -7.90 29.88 -8.74
C ARG A 363 -9.27 29.20 -8.69
N PHE A 364 -9.62 28.59 -7.56
CA PHE A 364 -10.89 27.88 -7.44
C PHE A 364 -12.00 28.72 -6.81
N SER A 365 -13.24 28.49 -7.27
CA SER A 365 -14.44 29.13 -6.75
C SER A 365 -14.82 28.53 -5.40
N GLY A 366 -15.10 29.38 -4.41
CA GLY A 366 -15.42 28.96 -3.03
C GLY A 366 -14.25 28.97 -2.05
N ILE A 367 -13.00 29.14 -2.53
CA ILE A 367 -11.83 29.31 -1.65
C ILE A 367 -11.75 30.76 -1.15
N THR A 368 -11.64 30.93 0.16
CA THR A 368 -11.36 32.20 0.85
C THR A 368 -10.00 32.13 1.53
N VAL A 369 -9.44 33.28 1.93
CA VAL A 369 -8.14 33.44 2.62
C VAL A 369 -8.08 32.74 4.01
N SER A 370 -9.13 32.02 4.39
CA SER A 370 -9.30 31.32 5.66
C SER A 370 -9.45 29.80 5.50
N LEU A 371 -9.12 29.25 4.32
CA LEU A 371 -9.35 27.85 3.96
C LEU A 371 -8.04 27.19 3.49
N THR A 372 -7.94 25.87 3.69
CA THR A 372 -6.68 25.13 3.66
C THR A 372 -6.33 24.54 2.29
N ASP A 373 -5.05 24.23 2.06
CA ASP A 373 -4.54 23.59 0.83
C ASP A 373 -5.26 22.30 0.47
N LEU A 374 -5.81 21.59 1.47
CA LEU A 374 -6.68 20.42 1.29
C LEU A 374 -7.86 20.68 0.33
N GLN A 375 -8.40 21.91 0.29
CA GLN A 375 -9.46 22.27 -0.65
C GLN A 375 -8.94 22.54 -2.07
N VAL A 376 -7.78 23.20 -2.19
CA VAL A 376 -7.08 23.39 -3.47
C VAL A 376 -6.76 22.02 -4.09
N SER A 377 -6.23 21.09 -3.30
CA SER A 377 -5.95 19.70 -3.71
C SER A 377 -7.22 18.99 -4.19
N LYS A 378 -8.34 19.04 -3.45
CA LYS A 378 -9.61 18.43 -3.89
C LYS A 378 -10.10 18.96 -5.25
N HIS A 379 -9.91 20.25 -5.53
CA HIS A 379 -10.23 20.81 -6.84
C HIS A 379 -9.26 20.35 -7.93
N ILE A 380 -7.95 20.27 -7.64
CA ILE A 380 -6.94 19.76 -8.57
C ILE A 380 -7.18 18.29 -8.90
N ASP A 381 -7.50 17.46 -7.91
CA ASP A 381 -7.79 16.03 -8.13
C ASP A 381 -9.07 15.83 -8.94
N SER A 382 -10.10 16.66 -8.71
CA SER A 382 -11.31 16.69 -9.55
C SER A 382 -10.97 17.03 -11.01
N ILE A 383 -10.04 17.96 -11.25
CA ILE A 383 -9.55 18.28 -12.61
C ILE A 383 -8.73 17.14 -13.20
N ARG A 384 -7.79 16.56 -12.44
CA ARG A 384 -6.95 15.44 -12.89
C ARG A 384 -7.80 14.22 -13.30
N ARG A 385 -8.85 13.91 -12.53
CA ARG A 385 -9.78 12.80 -12.84
C ARG A 385 -10.72 13.08 -14.00
N THR A 386 -11.23 14.31 -14.12
CA THR A 386 -12.30 14.61 -15.12
C THR A 386 -11.79 15.24 -16.41
N GLY A 387 -10.56 15.78 -16.43
CA GLY A 387 -10.01 16.55 -17.55
C GLY A 387 -10.74 17.88 -17.83
N ARG A 388 -11.64 18.34 -16.95
CA ARG A 388 -12.50 19.51 -17.20
C ARG A 388 -12.86 20.30 -15.95
N ALA A 389 -13.09 21.60 -16.15
CA ALA A 389 -13.67 22.51 -15.17
C ALA A 389 -14.56 23.53 -15.88
N LYS A 390 -15.24 24.39 -15.11
CA LYS A 390 -16.03 25.51 -15.63
C LYS A 390 -15.43 26.83 -15.20
N ILE A 391 -15.12 27.73 -16.14
CA ILE A 391 -14.71 29.10 -15.87
C ILE A 391 -15.96 29.91 -15.51
N VAL A 392 -16.01 30.42 -14.27
CA VAL A 392 -17.14 31.17 -13.71
C VAL A 392 -16.90 32.68 -13.80
N SER A 393 -15.67 33.13 -13.58
CA SER A 393 -15.27 34.54 -13.71
C SER A 393 -13.78 34.68 -14.06
N ILE A 394 -13.36 35.91 -14.37
CA ILE A 394 -11.95 36.26 -14.61
C ILE A 394 -11.61 37.48 -13.74
N ASP A 395 -10.62 37.34 -12.87
CA ASP A 395 -10.18 38.39 -11.95
C ASP A 395 -9.11 39.26 -12.62
N ARG A 396 -9.46 40.50 -12.97
CA ARG A 396 -8.54 41.44 -13.65
C ARG A 396 -7.77 42.31 -12.68
N VAL A 397 -6.56 41.89 -12.28
CA VAL A 397 -5.76 42.58 -11.25
C VAL A 397 -4.58 43.34 -11.85
N ASN A 398 -4.56 44.66 -11.69
CA ASN A 398 -3.45 45.50 -12.15
C ASN A 398 -2.23 45.41 -11.19
N ARG A 399 -1.52 44.27 -11.22
CA ARG A 399 -0.32 44.00 -10.39
C ARG A 399 0.80 45.05 -10.56
N ALA A 400 0.81 45.84 -11.63
CA ALA A 400 1.79 46.92 -11.81
C ALA A 400 1.61 48.07 -10.79
N LYS A 401 0.37 48.44 -10.42
CA LYS A 401 0.11 49.49 -9.41
C LYS A 401 0.72 49.17 -8.04
N ASN A 402 0.86 47.90 -7.70
CA ASN A 402 1.41 47.46 -6.41
C ASN A 402 2.93 47.21 -6.44
N ARG A 403 3.55 47.04 -7.62
CA ARG A 403 5.01 46.74 -7.74
C ARG A 403 5.90 47.96 -7.85
N PHE A 404 5.42 49.10 -8.39
CA PHE A 404 6.29 50.22 -8.79
C PHE A 404 6.41 51.38 -7.79
N ALA A 405 5.86 51.29 -6.58
CA ALA A 405 5.95 52.36 -5.57
C ALA A 405 7.38 52.73 -5.13
N ASN A 406 8.37 51.86 -5.38
CA ASN A 406 9.78 52.04 -4.98
C ASN A 406 10.76 52.17 -6.16
N PHE A 407 10.28 52.24 -7.41
CA PHE A 407 11.15 52.42 -8.58
C PHE A 407 10.82 53.75 -9.26
N ASN A 408 11.68 54.75 -9.04
CA ASN A 408 11.62 56.02 -9.76
C ASN A 408 11.70 55.81 -11.27
N ASP A 409 11.10 56.76 -11.99
CA ASP A 409 11.02 56.87 -13.45
C ASP A 409 12.15 56.19 -14.22
N HIS A 410 11.79 55.31 -15.16
CA HIS A 410 11.72 55.70 -16.58
C HIS A 410 11.17 54.56 -17.47
N VAL A 411 10.22 54.92 -18.34
CA VAL A 411 9.87 54.24 -19.61
C VAL A 411 9.60 52.72 -19.54
N VAL A 412 8.48 52.33 -18.92
CA VAL A 412 7.77 51.07 -19.27
C VAL A 412 6.30 51.38 -19.55
N LYS A 413 5.96 51.49 -20.84
CA LYS A 413 4.58 51.74 -21.31
C LYS A 413 3.65 50.56 -20.96
N PHE A 414 2.73 50.75 -20.02
CA PHE A 414 1.49 49.96 -19.85
C PHE A 414 1.62 48.42 -19.96
N TRP A 415 2.49 47.81 -19.15
CA TRP A 415 2.45 46.35 -18.92
C TRP A 415 1.38 46.05 -17.84
N SER A 416 0.10 46.09 -18.23
CA SER A 416 -1.04 45.92 -17.33
C SER A 416 -1.63 44.51 -17.33
N THR A 417 -2.09 44.10 -16.14
CA THR A 417 -3.01 42.99 -15.81
C THR A 417 -2.55 41.57 -16.15
N PHE A 418 -2.26 40.80 -15.08
CA PHE A 418 -2.58 39.37 -15.07
C PHE A 418 -4.07 39.25 -14.80
N ASP A 419 -4.70 38.36 -15.56
CA ASP A 419 -6.10 38.01 -15.40
C ASP A 419 -6.14 36.54 -14.95
N THR A 420 -6.60 36.29 -13.73
CA THR A 420 -6.68 34.92 -13.17
C THR A 420 -8.05 34.33 -13.46
N ALA A 421 -8.13 33.16 -14.08
CA ALA A 421 -9.42 32.50 -14.32
C ALA A 421 -9.93 31.79 -13.05
N VAL A 422 -11.23 31.88 -12.78
CA VAL A 422 -11.87 31.32 -11.59
C VAL A 422 -12.63 30.05 -11.98
N LEU A 423 -12.14 28.90 -11.52
CA LEU A 423 -12.66 27.58 -11.88
C LEU A 423 -13.63 27.04 -10.82
N GLN A 424 -14.77 26.53 -11.29
CA GLN A 424 -15.64 25.64 -10.54
C GLN A 424 -15.44 24.22 -11.07
N THR A 425 -15.16 23.28 -10.19
CA THR A 425 -15.03 21.86 -10.54
C THR A 425 -16.38 21.15 -10.42
N TYR A 426 -16.52 20.02 -11.12
CA TYR A 426 -17.75 19.23 -11.07
C TYR A 426 -17.84 18.46 -9.75
N LYS A 427 -19.04 18.42 -9.16
CA LYS A 427 -19.31 17.59 -7.98
C LYS A 427 -19.39 16.12 -8.37
N GLU A 428 -18.94 15.29 -7.45
CA GLU A 428 -19.02 13.83 -7.52
C GLU A 428 -20.43 13.38 -7.12
N HIS A 429 -20.97 12.39 -7.84
CA HIS A 429 -22.11 11.59 -7.37
C HIS A 429 -21.54 10.21 -7.04
N PRO A 430 -21.52 9.78 -5.76
CA PRO A 430 -21.11 8.43 -5.42
C PRO A 430 -22.10 7.41 -5.99
N LYS A 431 -21.59 6.24 -6.42
CA LYS A 431 -22.46 5.08 -6.64
C LYS A 431 -22.98 4.60 -5.26
N PRO A 432 -24.24 4.17 -5.15
CA PRO A 432 -24.75 3.58 -3.92
C PRO A 432 -24.04 2.25 -3.60
N SER A 433 -23.77 1.99 -2.32
CA SER A 433 -23.37 0.66 -1.83
C SER A 433 -24.61 -0.23 -1.66
N LEU A 434 -24.41 -1.55 -1.65
CA LEU A 434 -25.45 -2.55 -1.41
C LEU A 434 -25.91 -2.64 0.07
N GLU A 435 -25.48 -1.73 0.92
CA GLU A 435 -25.82 -1.67 2.35
C GLU A 435 -27.18 -0.98 2.59
N THR A 436 -27.67 -0.19 1.63
CA THR A 436 -28.96 0.48 1.72
C THR A 436 -30.04 -0.26 0.94
N LEU A 437 -31.00 -0.83 1.67
CA LEU A 437 -32.25 -1.44 1.17
C LEU A 437 -33.14 -0.51 0.32
N PHE A 438 -32.78 0.78 0.21
CA PHE A 438 -33.52 1.80 -0.53
C PHE A 438 -32.59 2.53 -1.50
N CYS A 439 -32.97 2.56 -2.77
CA CYS A 439 -32.28 3.33 -3.80
C CYS A 439 -32.33 4.83 -3.46
N PRO A 440 -31.23 5.60 -3.62
CA PRO A 440 -31.22 7.03 -3.35
C PRO A 440 -31.93 7.89 -4.42
N GLU A 441 -32.48 7.29 -5.48
CA GLU A 441 -33.33 8.02 -6.43
C GLU A 441 -34.69 8.36 -5.80
N LYS A 442 -35.04 9.65 -5.88
CA LYS A 442 -36.21 10.24 -5.20
C LYS A 442 -37.56 9.68 -5.64
N ASP A 443 -37.59 9.04 -6.81
CA ASP A 443 -38.78 8.47 -7.45
C ASP A 443 -38.76 6.92 -7.45
N CYS A 444 -37.73 6.29 -6.86
CA CYS A 444 -37.65 4.84 -6.73
C CYS A 444 -38.50 4.34 -5.54
N VAL A 445 -39.66 3.77 -5.85
CA VAL A 445 -40.65 3.26 -4.87
C VAL A 445 -40.25 1.95 -4.15
N GLY A 446 -38.96 1.57 -4.17
CA GLY A 446 -38.43 0.47 -3.35
C GLY A 446 -38.78 -0.95 -3.81
N LEU A 447 -39.19 -1.13 -5.08
CA LEU A 447 -39.61 -2.44 -5.64
C LEU A 447 -38.64 -3.02 -6.67
N CYS A 448 -37.56 -2.33 -7.04
CA CYS A 448 -36.67 -2.73 -8.15
C CYS A 448 -35.76 -3.95 -7.86
N ASN A 449 -35.94 -4.65 -6.74
CA ASN A 449 -35.09 -5.79 -6.36
C ASN A 449 -35.84 -6.86 -5.54
N THR A 450 -37.18 -6.92 -5.64
CA THR A 450 -38.00 -7.90 -4.88
C THR A 450 -38.06 -9.28 -5.54
N ASP A 451 -37.85 -9.39 -6.85
CA ASP A 451 -37.98 -10.66 -7.57
C ASP A 451 -36.96 -11.71 -7.09
N VAL A 452 -35.76 -11.27 -6.68
CA VAL A 452 -34.70 -12.14 -6.11
C VAL A 452 -35.04 -12.62 -4.69
N TYR A 453 -35.95 -11.96 -3.98
CA TYR A 453 -36.40 -12.33 -2.63
C TYR A 453 -37.70 -13.16 -2.62
N LEU A 454 -38.30 -13.39 -3.79
CA LEU A 454 -39.56 -14.14 -3.95
C LEU A 454 -39.34 -15.56 -4.50
N GLU A 455 -38.11 -15.93 -4.86
CA GLU A 455 -37.76 -17.33 -5.11
C GLU A 455 -37.85 -18.10 -3.78
N ALA A 456 -38.75 -19.08 -3.73
CA ALA A 456 -38.80 -20.00 -2.60
C ALA A 456 -37.45 -20.74 -2.50
N PRO A 457 -36.85 -20.86 -1.29
CA PRO A 457 -35.64 -21.64 -1.14
C PRO A 457 -35.92 -23.05 -1.64
N THR A 458 -35.00 -23.59 -2.45
CA THR A 458 -35.06 -24.99 -2.88
C THR A 458 -35.21 -25.88 -1.65
N PRO A 459 -36.11 -26.87 -1.68
CA PRO A 459 -36.28 -27.78 -0.54
C PRO A 459 -34.92 -28.41 -0.23
N VAL A 460 -34.50 -28.30 1.03
CA VAL A 460 -33.24 -28.87 1.51
C VAL A 460 -33.26 -30.36 1.18
N SER A 461 -32.35 -30.80 0.29
CA SER A 461 -32.16 -32.22 0.00
C SER A 461 -31.67 -32.92 1.26
N ASP A 462 -32.17 -34.13 1.53
CA ASP A 462 -31.64 -34.97 2.61
C ASP A 462 -30.18 -35.41 2.37
N GLU A 463 -29.65 -35.20 1.15
CA GLU A 463 -28.22 -35.36 0.83
C GLU A 463 -27.41 -34.09 1.17
N PRO A 464 -26.25 -34.21 1.88
CA PRO A 464 -25.37 -33.08 2.15
C PRO A 464 -24.76 -32.47 0.89
N LEU A 465 -24.60 -31.15 0.85
CA LEU A 465 -24.15 -30.39 -0.33
C LEU A 465 -22.81 -30.86 -0.92
N ALA A 466 -21.87 -31.31 -0.10
CA ALA A 466 -20.59 -31.86 -0.58
C ALA A 466 -20.76 -33.18 -1.37
N VAL A 467 -21.78 -33.98 -1.03
CA VAL A 467 -22.13 -35.24 -1.71
C VAL A 467 -22.74 -34.96 -3.07
N GLU A 468 -23.67 -34.01 -3.12
CA GLU A 468 -24.29 -33.55 -4.37
C GLU A 468 -23.21 -33.09 -5.37
N LYS A 469 -22.24 -32.28 -4.91
CA LYS A 469 -21.12 -31.80 -5.74
C LYS A 469 -20.16 -32.91 -6.19
N LEU A 470 -19.86 -33.88 -5.32
CA LEU A 470 -19.08 -35.08 -5.71
C LEU A 470 -19.81 -35.92 -6.76
N ASN A 471 -21.12 -36.10 -6.61
CA ASN A 471 -21.94 -36.85 -7.56
C ASN A 471 -22.08 -36.10 -8.90
N LYS A 472 -22.21 -34.77 -8.88
CA LYS A 472 -22.12 -33.90 -10.08
C LYS A 472 -20.77 -34.09 -10.79
N LEU A 473 -19.64 -34.02 -10.07
CA LEU A 473 -18.31 -34.26 -10.65
C LEU A 473 -18.19 -35.65 -11.29
N ARG A 474 -18.74 -36.69 -10.66
CA ARG A 474 -18.76 -38.05 -11.22
C ARG A 474 -19.65 -38.16 -12.46
N SER A 475 -20.74 -37.41 -12.54
CA SER A 475 -21.59 -37.38 -13.74
C SER A 475 -20.92 -36.73 -14.97
N GLU A 476 -19.90 -35.89 -14.76
CA GLU A 476 -19.05 -35.32 -15.81
C GLU A 476 -17.99 -36.31 -16.34
N PHE A 477 -17.85 -37.51 -15.74
CA PHE A 477 -16.90 -38.51 -16.22
C PHE A 477 -17.41 -39.15 -17.51
N SER A 478 -16.56 -39.14 -18.55
CA SER A 478 -16.84 -39.94 -19.74
C SER A 478 -16.80 -41.44 -19.41
N ALA A 479 -17.48 -42.28 -20.19
CA ALA A 479 -17.57 -43.72 -19.94
C ALA A 479 -16.21 -44.47 -19.94
N SER A 480 -15.11 -43.82 -20.38
CA SER A 480 -13.75 -44.34 -20.34
C SER A 480 -12.87 -43.74 -19.23
N LEU A 481 -13.37 -42.74 -18.49
CA LEU A 481 -12.64 -42.07 -17.41
C LEU A 481 -12.82 -42.84 -16.10
N ALA A 482 -11.71 -43.29 -15.51
CA ALA A 482 -11.71 -44.08 -14.28
C ALA A 482 -11.47 -43.23 -13.02
N ALA A 483 -10.68 -42.16 -13.15
CA ALA A 483 -10.40 -41.21 -12.08
C ALA A 483 -10.13 -39.80 -12.61
N TYR A 484 -10.25 -38.80 -11.74
CA TYR A 484 -9.89 -37.41 -11.99
C TYR A 484 -8.96 -36.88 -10.88
N ILE A 485 -7.84 -36.27 -11.27
CA ILE A 485 -6.87 -35.65 -10.37
C ILE A 485 -7.15 -34.15 -10.28
N LEU A 486 -7.30 -33.65 -9.06
CA LEU A 486 -7.56 -32.24 -8.74
C LEU A 486 -6.52 -31.71 -7.73
N PRO A 487 -5.42 -31.09 -8.21
CA PRO A 487 -4.50 -30.34 -7.35
C PRO A 487 -5.18 -29.08 -6.79
N ASN A 488 -4.91 -28.73 -5.53
CA ASN A 488 -5.38 -27.48 -4.92
C ASN A 488 -4.44 -26.32 -5.27
N THR A 489 -4.43 -25.92 -6.54
CA THR A 489 -3.60 -24.81 -7.04
C THR A 489 -4.25 -24.20 -8.30
N ASP A 490 -3.55 -23.28 -8.96
CA ASP A 490 -4.00 -22.60 -10.18
C ASP A 490 -3.07 -22.87 -11.39
N SER A 491 -3.16 -22.02 -12.42
CA SER A 491 -2.34 -22.13 -13.63
C SER A 491 -0.90 -21.64 -13.48
N HIS A 492 -0.53 -21.13 -12.31
CA HIS A 492 0.78 -20.54 -12.00
C HIS A 492 1.40 -21.12 -10.72
N GLN A 493 0.81 -22.21 -10.21
CA GLN A 493 1.34 -23.01 -9.11
C GLN A 493 1.45 -22.20 -7.80
N ASN A 494 0.58 -21.19 -7.61
CA ASN A 494 0.56 -20.39 -6.39
C ASN A 494 0.10 -21.21 -5.17
N GLU A 495 0.69 -20.94 -4.00
CA GLU A 495 0.28 -21.49 -2.69
C GLU A 495 -1.12 -20.98 -2.31
N ARG A 496 -1.38 -19.68 -2.49
CA ARG A 496 -2.71 -19.08 -2.29
C ARG A 496 -3.32 -18.78 -3.65
N ILE A 497 -4.60 -19.13 -3.78
CA ILE A 497 -5.37 -18.94 -5.02
C ILE A 497 -6.64 -18.14 -4.73
N PRO A 498 -7.13 -17.31 -5.66
CA PRO A 498 -8.37 -16.55 -5.51
C PRO A 498 -9.57 -17.49 -5.40
N GLU A 499 -10.64 -17.04 -4.75
CA GLU A 499 -11.82 -17.88 -4.51
C GLU A 499 -12.48 -18.39 -5.80
N SER A 500 -12.39 -17.64 -6.89
CA SER A 500 -12.83 -18.04 -8.24
C SER A 500 -12.02 -19.21 -8.86
N LEU A 501 -10.94 -19.65 -8.20
CA LEU A 501 -10.09 -20.77 -8.59
C LEU A 501 -9.99 -21.85 -7.50
N CYS A 502 -10.52 -21.62 -6.28
CA CYS A 502 -10.55 -22.55 -5.14
C CYS A 502 -11.49 -23.76 -5.36
N ARG A 503 -11.23 -24.59 -6.37
CA ARG A 503 -12.08 -25.72 -6.74
C ARG A 503 -12.21 -26.79 -5.65
N MET A 504 -11.15 -27.04 -4.87
CA MET A 504 -11.21 -27.97 -3.75
C MET A 504 -12.15 -27.43 -2.65
N LYS A 505 -12.06 -26.14 -2.31
CA LYS A 505 -12.98 -25.47 -1.38
C LYS A 505 -14.43 -25.53 -1.88
N PHE A 506 -14.68 -25.28 -3.17
CA PHE A 506 -16.02 -25.42 -3.73
C PHE A 506 -16.55 -26.86 -3.59
N LEU A 507 -15.75 -27.86 -3.97
CA LEU A 507 -16.12 -29.28 -3.99
C LEU A 507 -16.29 -29.91 -2.60
N SER A 508 -15.48 -29.50 -1.62
CA SER A 508 -15.29 -30.22 -0.35
C SER A 508 -15.31 -29.35 0.91
N GLU A 509 -15.50 -28.04 0.77
CA GLU A 509 -15.45 -27.02 1.84
C GLU A 509 -14.09 -26.84 2.54
N PHE A 510 -13.08 -27.65 2.19
CA PHE A 510 -11.70 -27.54 2.65
C PHE A 510 -11.10 -26.14 2.44
N THR A 511 -10.58 -25.53 3.51
CA THR A 511 -10.07 -24.16 3.51
C THR A 511 -8.54 -24.04 3.44
N GLY A 512 -7.80 -25.15 3.54
CA GLY A 512 -6.34 -25.16 3.49
C GLY A 512 -5.75 -24.87 2.10
N THR A 513 -4.46 -24.53 2.06
CA THR A 513 -3.75 -24.20 0.81
C THR A 513 -3.09 -25.42 0.17
N GLY A 514 -2.55 -26.36 0.96
CA GLY A 514 -1.85 -27.54 0.46
C GLY A 514 -2.76 -28.74 0.15
N GLY A 515 -2.55 -29.38 -1.00
CA GLY A 515 -3.00 -30.77 -1.24
C GLY A 515 -3.41 -31.12 -2.67
N CYS A 516 -3.77 -32.38 -2.87
CA CYS A 516 -4.25 -32.92 -4.14
C CYS A 516 -5.29 -34.03 -3.92
N ALA A 517 -6.44 -33.91 -4.56
CA ALA A 517 -7.50 -34.90 -4.56
C ALA A 517 -7.40 -35.84 -5.77
N VAL A 518 -7.82 -37.09 -5.57
CA VAL A 518 -8.12 -38.05 -6.63
C VAL A 518 -9.53 -38.60 -6.39
N ILE A 519 -10.39 -38.44 -7.38
CA ILE A 519 -11.81 -38.84 -7.34
C ILE A 519 -12.01 -39.96 -8.37
N THR A 520 -12.56 -41.10 -7.94
CA THR A 520 -13.05 -42.17 -8.83
C THR A 520 -14.58 -42.14 -8.87
N ASN A 521 -15.18 -43.04 -9.65
CA ASN A 521 -16.63 -43.24 -9.69
C ASN A 521 -17.26 -43.53 -8.31
N ASP A 522 -16.50 -44.06 -7.35
CA ASP A 522 -16.96 -44.53 -6.04
C ASP A 522 -16.21 -43.91 -4.84
N LYS A 523 -14.92 -43.57 -4.97
CA LYS A 523 -14.05 -43.04 -3.90
C LYS A 523 -13.67 -41.58 -4.13
N ALA A 524 -13.31 -40.88 -3.06
CA ALA A 524 -12.61 -39.61 -3.10
C ALA A 524 -11.50 -39.61 -2.03
N VAL A 525 -10.27 -39.35 -2.43
CA VAL A 525 -9.09 -39.40 -1.56
C VAL A 525 -8.30 -38.11 -1.70
N PHE A 526 -7.92 -37.49 -0.58
CA PHE A 526 -7.22 -36.22 -0.53
C PHE A 526 -5.89 -36.37 0.19
N TRP A 527 -4.78 -36.12 -0.52
CA TRP A 527 -3.43 -36.08 0.05
C TRP A 527 -3.07 -34.65 0.39
N THR A 528 -2.58 -34.42 1.61
CA THR A 528 -2.13 -33.11 2.09
C THR A 528 -0.94 -33.26 3.05
N ASP A 529 -0.31 -32.15 3.44
CA ASP A 529 0.89 -32.11 4.30
C ASP A 529 0.56 -32.13 5.80
N ASN A 530 1.57 -32.16 6.68
CA ASN A 530 1.39 -32.15 8.14
C ASN A 530 0.64 -30.92 8.67
N GLN A 531 0.81 -29.74 8.07
CA GLN A 531 0.19 -28.48 8.52
C GLN A 531 -1.32 -28.51 8.24
N HIS A 532 -1.68 -29.06 7.09
CA HIS A 532 -3.06 -29.13 6.59
C HIS A 532 -3.81 -30.42 6.94
N PHE A 533 -3.13 -31.51 7.32
CA PHE A 533 -3.76 -32.80 7.62
C PHE A 533 -4.81 -32.73 8.73
N LYS A 534 -4.55 -31.95 9.80
CA LYS A 534 -5.53 -31.72 10.88
C LYS A 534 -6.74 -30.91 10.40
N ILE A 535 -6.51 -29.90 9.55
CA ILE A 535 -7.55 -29.05 8.95
C ILE A 535 -8.46 -29.92 8.07
N ALA A 536 -7.86 -30.70 7.18
CA ALA A 536 -8.58 -31.63 6.30
C ALA A 536 -9.35 -32.70 7.09
N GLY A 537 -8.76 -33.26 8.14
CA GLY A 537 -9.42 -34.22 9.04
C GLY A 537 -10.55 -33.65 9.90
N ARG A 538 -10.75 -32.33 9.90
CA ARG A 538 -11.89 -31.63 10.53
C ARG A 538 -12.94 -31.20 9.50
N GLU A 539 -12.50 -30.69 8.35
CA GLU A 539 -13.37 -30.03 7.36
C GLU A 539 -13.95 -30.97 6.29
N LEU A 540 -13.24 -32.03 5.89
CA LEU A 540 -13.77 -32.98 4.92
C LEU A 540 -14.65 -34.04 5.61
N ASP A 541 -15.85 -34.29 5.05
CA ASP A 541 -16.73 -35.36 5.51
C ASP A 541 -16.09 -36.74 5.27
N LYS A 542 -15.72 -37.39 6.38
CA LYS A 542 -15.06 -38.71 6.44
C LYS A 542 -15.93 -39.85 5.90
N THR A 543 -17.22 -39.62 5.69
CA THR A 543 -18.14 -40.57 5.05
C THR A 543 -17.82 -40.71 3.56
N TYR A 544 -17.31 -39.66 2.92
CA TYR A 544 -17.08 -39.59 1.47
C TYR A 544 -15.60 -39.38 1.10
N TRP A 545 -14.82 -38.77 1.98
CA TRP A 545 -13.42 -38.43 1.77
C TRP A 545 -12.47 -39.23 2.67
N THR A 546 -11.46 -39.85 2.06
CA THR A 546 -10.30 -40.38 2.79
C THR A 546 -9.16 -39.36 2.76
N VAL A 547 -8.79 -38.82 3.93
CA VAL A 547 -7.65 -37.88 4.05
C VAL A 547 -6.36 -38.65 4.32
N LYS A 548 -5.29 -38.33 3.59
CA LYS A 548 -3.95 -38.96 3.71
C LYS A 548 -2.87 -37.89 3.91
N ASN A 549 -1.91 -38.17 4.80
CA ASN A 549 -0.74 -37.32 5.02
C ASN A 549 0.42 -37.80 4.14
N HIS A 550 0.80 -37.04 3.11
CA HIS A 550 1.83 -37.48 2.15
C HIS A 550 3.27 -37.30 2.64
N GLU A 551 3.48 -36.64 3.79
CA GLU A 551 4.79 -36.51 4.43
C GLU A 551 5.11 -37.69 5.37
N ASP A 552 4.09 -38.48 5.76
CA ASP A 552 4.27 -39.75 6.43
C ASP A 552 4.76 -40.81 5.43
N LYS A 553 5.95 -41.37 5.70
CA LYS A 553 6.59 -42.38 4.85
C LYS A 553 5.83 -43.71 4.76
N SER A 554 4.86 -43.95 5.65
CA SER A 554 3.96 -45.11 5.60
C SER A 554 2.75 -44.90 4.68
N THR A 555 2.45 -43.65 4.31
CA THR A 555 1.39 -43.31 3.36
C THR A 555 1.80 -43.66 1.92
N GLU A 556 0.95 -44.41 1.22
CA GLU A 556 1.14 -44.67 -0.21
C GLU A 556 1.02 -43.39 -1.05
N THR A 557 1.84 -43.27 -2.11
CA THR A 557 1.77 -42.12 -3.01
C THR A 557 0.50 -42.19 -3.87
N ILE A 558 0.08 -41.04 -4.44
CA ILE A 558 -1.01 -40.97 -5.44
C ILE A 558 -0.81 -42.00 -6.56
N VAL A 559 0.43 -42.15 -7.03
CA VAL A 559 0.77 -43.08 -8.11
C VAL A 559 0.62 -44.53 -7.66
N ASP A 560 1.08 -44.88 -6.46
CA ASP A 560 0.96 -46.25 -5.95
C ASP A 560 -0.52 -46.61 -5.70
N TRP A 561 -1.30 -45.68 -5.12
CA TRP A 561 -2.74 -45.84 -4.94
C TRP A 561 -3.47 -46.06 -6.27
N LEU A 562 -3.18 -45.24 -7.29
CA LEU A 562 -3.75 -45.40 -8.64
C LEU A 562 -3.43 -46.78 -9.24
N ARG A 563 -2.22 -47.32 -9.04
CA ARG A 563 -1.87 -48.69 -9.51
C ARG A 563 -2.59 -49.80 -8.74
N ASN A 564 -2.89 -49.58 -7.46
CA ASN A 564 -3.56 -50.56 -6.60
C ASN A 564 -5.08 -50.61 -6.87
N GLU A 565 -5.67 -49.47 -7.20
CA GLU A 565 -7.13 -49.29 -7.29
C GLU A 565 -7.69 -49.40 -8.71
N LEU A 566 -6.93 -49.01 -9.73
CA LEU A 566 -7.42 -48.96 -11.11
C LEU A 566 -6.97 -50.16 -11.95
N PRO A 567 -7.86 -50.75 -12.77
CA PRO A 567 -7.50 -51.81 -13.69
C PRO A 567 -6.57 -51.32 -14.82
N ALA A 568 -5.81 -52.26 -15.39
CA ALA A 568 -4.98 -51.98 -16.55
C ALA A 568 -5.82 -51.52 -17.75
N GLY A 569 -5.43 -50.38 -18.36
CA GLY A 569 -6.19 -49.71 -19.43
C GLY A 569 -7.05 -48.54 -18.98
N SER A 570 -7.11 -48.23 -17.66
CA SER A 570 -7.82 -47.07 -17.15
C SER A 570 -7.21 -45.73 -17.59
N LEU A 571 -8.09 -44.78 -17.93
CA LEU A 571 -7.74 -43.38 -18.17
C LEU A 571 -7.93 -42.57 -16.88
N VAL A 572 -6.96 -41.73 -16.55
CA VAL A 572 -6.97 -40.83 -15.39
C VAL A 572 -6.88 -39.39 -15.87
N GLY A 573 -7.96 -38.64 -15.70
CA GLY A 573 -8.10 -37.27 -16.18
C GLY A 573 -7.47 -36.25 -15.25
N PHE A 574 -7.05 -35.12 -15.82
CA PHE A 574 -6.60 -33.95 -15.06
C PHE A 574 -6.77 -32.67 -15.89
N ASP A 575 -6.92 -31.52 -15.22
CA ASP A 575 -6.81 -30.22 -15.89
C ASP A 575 -5.32 -29.92 -16.16
N PRO A 576 -4.88 -29.80 -17.43
CA PRO A 576 -3.47 -29.63 -17.79
C PRO A 576 -2.86 -28.31 -17.29
N LYS A 577 -3.67 -27.35 -16.83
CA LYS A 577 -3.16 -26.11 -16.22
C LYS A 577 -2.74 -26.28 -14.76
N LEU A 578 -3.27 -27.28 -14.05
CA LEU A 578 -3.07 -27.44 -12.60
C LEU A 578 -1.94 -28.43 -12.26
N VAL A 579 -1.59 -29.31 -13.21
CA VAL A 579 -0.49 -30.28 -13.06
C VAL A 579 0.75 -29.73 -13.77
N THR A 580 1.90 -29.75 -13.10
CA THR A 580 3.17 -29.33 -13.72
C THR A 580 3.63 -30.32 -14.79
N PHE A 581 4.33 -29.82 -15.81
CA PHE A 581 4.88 -30.66 -16.89
C PHE A 581 5.89 -31.68 -16.34
N SER A 582 6.70 -31.26 -15.35
CA SER A 582 7.63 -32.12 -14.61
C SER A 582 6.92 -33.28 -13.89
N ASN A 583 5.82 -33.01 -13.17
CA ASN A 583 5.06 -34.03 -12.47
C ASN A 583 4.28 -34.94 -13.44
N TYR A 584 3.74 -34.39 -14.53
CA TYR A 584 3.10 -35.17 -15.60
C TYR A 584 4.05 -36.21 -16.20
N LEU A 585 5.29 -35.82 -16.57
CA LEU A 585 6.28 -36.75 -17.11
C LEU A 585 6.63 -37.85 -16.09
N LYS A 586 6.85 -37.47 -14.82
CA LYS A 586 7.15 -38.39 -13.72
C LYS A 586 6.02 -39.41 -13.50
N MET A 587 4.78 -38.93 -13.31
CA MET A 587 3.62 -39.79 -13.07
C MET A 587 3.30 -40.68 -14.29
N SER A 588 3.35 -40.14 -15.51
CA SER A 588 3.12 -40.90 -16.75
C SER A 588 4.14 -42.03 -16.91
N GLY A 589 5.44 -41.74 -16.71
CA GLY A 589 6.50 -42.74 -16.73
C GLY A 589 6.31 -43.83 -15.66
N GLN A 590 5.85 -43.45 -14.47
CA GLN A 590 5.59 -44.38 -13.37
C GLN A 590 4.32 -45.23 -13.52
N LEU A 591 3.28 -44.74 -14.23
CA LEU A 591 2.01 -45.44 -14.46
C LEU A 591 2.05 -46.37 -15.69
N LYS A 592 2.98 -46.13 -16.62
CA LYS A 592 3.17 -46.89 -17.87
C LYS A 592 3.28 -48.41 -17.67
N SER A 593 3.89 -48.88 -16.59
CA SER A 593 4.01 -50.31 -16.27
C SER A 593 2.67 -50.98 -15.95
N SER A 594 1.72 -50.22 -15.39
CA SER A 594 0.35 -50.68 -15.08
C SER A 594 -0.63 -50.47 -16.23
N ARG A 595 -0.18 -49.91 -17.36
CA ARG A 595 -1.03 -49.51 -18.51
C ARG A 595 -2.14 -48.53 -18.13
N ILE A 596 -1.89 -47.66 -17.15
CA ILE A 596 -2.76 -46.54 -16.80
C ILE A 596 -2.25 -45.32 -17.57
N GLU A 597 -3.16 -44.58 -18.21
CA GLU A 597 -2.82 -43.42 -19.05
C GLU A 597 -3.35 -42.12 -18.43
N LEU A 598 -2.51 -41.08 -18.40
CA LEU A 598 -2.89 -39.75 -17.95
C LEU A 598 -3.50 -38.95 -19.11
N LEU A 599 -4.77 -38.61 -19.02
CA LEU A 599 -5.53 -37.89 -20.05
C LEU A 599 -5.65 -36.40 -19.68
N PRO A 600 -4.97 -35.47 -20.38
CA PRO A 600 -5.22 -34.04 -20.19
C PRO A 600 -6.61 -33.67 -20.72
N ILE A 601 -7.46 -33.11 -19.86
CA ILE A 601 -8.82 -32.67 -20.19
C ILE A 601 -8.84 -31.13 -20.28
N PRO A 602 -9.01 -30.53 -21.48
CA PRO A 602 -9.05 -29.07 -21.62
C PRO A 602 -10.33 -28.48 -21.01
N GLY A 603 -10.18 -27.71 -19.95
CA GLY A 603 -11.30 -27.21 -19.15
C GLY A 603 -11.51 -28.09 -17.92
N ASN A 604 -11.75 -27.47 -16.77
CA ASN A 604 -11.90 -28.20 -15.51
C ASN A 604 -13.33 -28.72 -15.38
N LEU A 605 -13.51 -30.00 -15.06
CA LEU A 605 -14.84 -30.61 -14.95
C LEU A 605 -15.70 -29.94 -13.86
N ILE A 606 -15.08 -29.37 -12.83
CA ILE A 606 -15.77 -28.64 -11.76
C ILE A 606 -16.36 -27.33 -12.25
N ASP A 607 -15.75 -26.70 -13.27
CA ASP A 607 -16.23 -25.42 -13.81
C ASP A 607 -17.57 -25.59 -14.57
N ASN A 608 -17.97 -26.82 -14.92
CA ASN A 608 -19.20 -27.12 -15.64
C ASN A 608 -20.47 -27.04 -14.76
N PHE A 609 -20.33 -27.19 -13.43
CA PHE A 609 -21.44 -27.17 -12.47
C PHE A 609 -21.23 -26.19 -11.31
N TRP A 610 -20.28 -25.26 -11.43
CA TRP A 610 -20.03 -24.20 -10.46
C TRP A 610 -20.78 -22.92 -10.86
N ASP A 611 -22.11 -22.95 -10.80
CA ASP A 611 -22.98 -21.85 -11.24
C ASP A 611 -22.75 -20.54 -10.46
N THR A 612 -22.35 -20.65 -9.19
CA THR A 612 -22.10 -19.51 -8.27
C THR A 612 -20.64 -19.06 -8.25
N ARG A 613 -19.84 -19.40 -9.27
CA ARG A 613 -18.40 -19.09 -9.32
C ARG A 613 -18.14 -17.58 -9.22
N PRO A 614 -17.37 -17.09 -8.21
CA PRO A 614 -17.03 -15.68 -8.11
C PRO A 614 -16.25 -15.16 -9.32
N TYR A 615 -16.34 -13.86 -9.57
CA TYR A 615 -15.45 -13.19 -10.52
C TYR A 615 -14.02 -13.09 -9.93
N ARG A 616 -12.99 -13.01 -10.77
CA ARG A 616 -11.61 -12.76 -10.30
C ARG A 616 -11.38 -11.25 -10.17
N GLU A 617 -11.24 -10.81 -8.93
CA GLU A 617 -11.00 -9.41 -8.58
C GLU A 617 -9.56 -8.92 -8.89
N GLY A 618 -9.21 -7.74 -8.40
CA GLY A 618 -7.90 -7.10 -8.52
C GLY A 618 -7.89 -5.88 -9.44
N ASP A 619 -7.06 -4.90 -9.10
CA ASP A 619 -6.96 -3.58 -9.70
C ASP A 619 -5.98 -3.53 -10.89
N VAL A 620 -5.70 -2.32 -11.38
CA VAL A 620 -4.59 -2.06 -12.30
C VAL A 620 -3.24 -2.27 -11.62
N VAL A 621 -2.26 -2.79 -12.36
CA VAL A 621 -0.90 -3.01 -11.85
C VAL A 621 -0.20 -1.68 -11.57
N LYS A 622 0.51 -1.61 -10.45
CA LYS A 622 1.32 -0.47 -10.04
C LYS A 622 2.75 -0.66 -10.54
N VAL A 623 3.32 0.37 -11.16
CA VAL A 623 4.74 0.41 -11.55
C VAL A 623 5.58 0.77 -10.32
N MET A 624 6.60 -0.03 -10.02
CA MET A 624 7.57 0.28 -8.95
C MET A 624 8.72 1.15 -9.46
N SER A 625 9.11 2.15 -8.67
CA SER A 625 10.22 3.05 -8.98
C SER A 625 11.58 2.33 -8.97
N LEU A 626 12.56 2.92 -9.65
CA LEU A 626 13.95 2.46 -9.60
C LEU A 626 14.59 2.64 -8.22
N ASP A 627 14.12 3.59 -7.41
CA ASP A 627 14.60 3.79 -6.04
C ASP A 627 14.22 2.62 -5.12
N SER A 628 13.07 1.98 -5.36
CA SER A 628 12.62 0.79 -4.64
C SER A 628 13.21 -0.50 -5.25
N CYS A 629 13.20 -0.64 -6.58
CA CYS A 629 13.66 -1.86 -7.26
C CYS A 629 15.18 -1.96 -7.47
N GLY A 630 15.92 -0.85 -7.46
CA GLY A 630 17.37 -0.77 -7.72
C GLY A 630 17.85 -1.15 -9.13
N LYS A 631 17.03 -1.83 -9.94
CA LYS A 631 17.32 -2.28 -11.33
C LYS A 631 16.08 -2.15 -12.22
N SER A 632 16.29 -1.78 -13.48
CA SER A 632 15.23 -1.66 -14.49
C SER A 632 14.87 -3.01 -15.12
N PRO A 633 13.67 -3.16 -15.72
CA PRO A 633 13.30 -4.37 -16.45
C PRO A 633 14.27 -4.72 -17.58
N THR A 634 14.74 -3.72 -18.34
CA THR A 634 15.73 -3.90 -19.41
C THR A 634 17.04 -4.53 -18.90
N PHE A 635 17.50 -4.16 -17.70
CA PHE A 635 18.69 -4.76 -17.08
C PHE A 635 18.42 -6.18 -16.58
N LYS A 636 17.24 -6.42 -15.98
CA LYS A 636 16.84 -7.76 -15.52
C LYS A 636 16.70 -8.74 -16.70
N MET A 637 16.13 -8.28 -17.81
CA MET A 637 16.01 -9.01 -19.08
C MET A 637 17.36 -9.34 -19.71
N SER A 638 18.34 -8.42 -19.70
CA SER A 638 19.66 -8.71 -20.29
C SER A 638 20.45 -9.74 -19.48
N LEU A 639 20.30 -9.75 -18.14
CA LEU A 639 20.85 -10.81 -17.30
C LEU A 639 20.19 -12.16 -17.58
N LEU A 640 18.86 -12.21 -17.66
CA LEU A 640 18.11 -13.43 -17.99
C LEU A 640 18.57 -14.01 -19.34
N ARG A 641 18.64 -13.18 -20.39
CA ARG A 641 19.07 -13.59 -21.74
C ARG A 641 20.49 -14.15 -21.74
N LYS A 642 21.42 -13.55 -20.99
CA LYS A 642 22.80 -14.05 -20.88
C LYS A 642 22.86 -15.45 -20.26
N GLU A 643 22.00 -15.77 -19.31
CA GLU A 643 21.91 -17.12 -18.74
C GLU A 643 21.21 -18.11 -19.68
N LEU A 644 20.23 -17.66 -20.48
CA LEU A 644 19.67 -18.50 -21.55
C LEU A 644 20.73 -18.84 -22.60
N GLU A 645 21.55 -17.87 -23.04
CA GLU A 645 22.67 -18.10 -23.95
C GLU A 645 23.70 -19.08 -23.36
N SER A 646 24.01 -18.99 -22.06
CA SER A 646 24.96 -19.88 -21.39
C SER A 646 24.48 -21.34 -21.38
N MET A 647 23.17 -21.55 -21.21
CA MET A 647 22.50 -22.86 -21.28
C MET A 647 22.13 -23.29 -22.72
N LYS A 648 22.40 -22.46 -23.73
CA LYS A 648 21.99 -22.66 -25.13
C LYS A 648 20.46 -22.74 -25.32
N CYS A 649 19.71 -22.13 -24.42
CA CYS A 649 18.27 -21.93 -24.55
C CYS A 649 17.98 -20.71 -25.43
N SER A 650 17.02 -20.84 -26.33
CA SER A 650 16.62 -19.77 -27.24
C SER A 650 15.50 -18.90 -26.68
N ALA A 651 14.75 -19.44 -25.72
CA ALA A 651 13.72 -18.74 -24.97
C ALA A 651 13.40 -19.42 -23.64
N THR A 652 12.66 -18.72 -22.80
CA THR A 652 12.01 -19.23 -21.58
C THR A 652 10.57 -18.73 -21.54
N ILE A 653 9.70 -19.51 -20.89
CA ILE A 653 8.40 -19.04 -20.43
C ILE A 653 8.47 -18.91 -18.91
N VAL A 654 8.15 -17.73 -18.37
CA VAL A 654 8.04 -17.49 -16.93
C VAL A 654 6.57 -17.64 -16.57
N CYS A 655 6.28 -18.60 -15.68
CA CYS A 655 4.93 -18.93 -15.23
C CYS A 655 4.65 -18.37 -13.84
N GLU A 656 5.67 -18.28 -13.01
CA GLU A 656 5.65 -17.82 -11.63
C GLU A 656 5.35 -16.32 -11.58
N LEU A 657 4.25 -15.95 -10.94
CA LEU A 657 3.74 -14.56 -11.02
C LEU A 657 4.66 -13.56 -10.34
N ASP A 658 5.35 -13.96 -9.26
CA ASP A 658 6.33 -13.13 -8.56
C ASP A 658 7.62 -12.92 -9.37
N ASP A 659 8.05 -13.90 -10.16
CA ASP A 659 9.11 -13.73 -11.14
C ASP A 659 8.70 -12.75 -12.25
N VAL A 660 7.48 -12.84 -12.79
CA VAL A 660 6.97 -11.86 -13.78
C VAL A 660 6.91 -10.46 -13.16
N MET A 661 6.32 -10.31 -11.97
CA MET A 661 6.22 -9.03 -11.26
C MET A 661 7.61 -8.45 -10.94
N TRP A 662 8.57 -9.28 -10.52
CA TRP A 662 9.93 -8.84 -10.22
C TRP A 662 10.70 -8.42 -11.48
N LEU A 663 10.64 -9.21 -12.56
CA LEU A 663 11.30 -8.89 -13.82
C LEU A 663 10.82 -7.56 -14.41
N LEU A 664 9.51 -7.30 -14.30
CA LEU A 664 8.87 -6.16 -14.95
C LEU A 664 8.75 -4.93 -14.04
N ASN A 665 9.17 -4.99 -12.77
CA ASN A 665 8.93 -3.94 -11.77
C ASN A 665 7.44 -3.55 -11.68
N LEU A 666 6.54 -4.54 -11.74
CA LEU A 666 5.09 -4.37 -11.61
C LEU A 666 4.60 -5.04 -10.32
N ARG A 667 3.50 -4.57 -9.74
CA ARG A 667 2.78 -5.21 -8.64
C ARG A 667 1.28 -5.16 -8.88
N GLY A 668 0.57 -6.17 -8.42
CA GLY A 668 -0.88 -6.31 -8.54
C GLY A 668 -1.54 -6.62 -7.19
N ASN A 669 -2.74 -7.19 -7.26
CA ASN A 669 -3.53 -7.70 -6.12
C ASN A 669 -4.62 -8.67 -6.61
N ASP A 670 -4.34 -9.50 -7.61
CA ASP A 670 -5.27 -10.53 -8.06
C ASP A 670 -5.37 -11.70 -7.06
N ILE A 671 -4.36 -11.86 -6.19
CA ILE A 671 -4.24 -12.95 -5.21
C ILE A 671 -4.25 -12.36 -3.80
N PRO A 672 -5.09 -12.86 -2.88
CA PRO A 672 -5.09 -12.41 -1.50
C PRO A 672 -3.72 -12.60 -0.83
N PHE A 673 -3.22 -11.55 -0.17
CA PHE A 673 -1.96 -11.55 0.58
C PHE A 673 -0.69 -11.74 -0.29
N SER A 674 -0.77 -11.40 -1.57
CA SER A 674 0.34 -11.54 -2.53
C SER A 674 0.16 -10.50 -3.65
N PRO A 675 1.05 -9.48 -3.76
CA PRO A 675 0.84 -8.32 -4.64
C PRO A 675 1.18 -8.62 -6.11
N LEU A 676 0.46 -9.59 -6.68
CA LEU A 676 0.70 -10.28 -7.93
C LEU A 676 -0.53 -10.18 -8.85
N THR A 677 -0.32 -10.30 -10.16
CA THR A 677 -1.40 -10.31 -11.16
C THR A 677 -1.18 -11.43 -12.18
N TYR A 678 -2.26 -12.12 -12.56
CA TYR A 678 -2.20 -13.29 -13.44
C TYR A 678 -1.58 -12.94 -14.79
N SER A 679 -0.39 -13.48 -15.03
CA SER A 679 0.37 -13.18 -16.22
C SER A 679 1.40 -14.26 -16.56
N TYR A 680 1.73 -14.37 -17.84
CA TYR A 680 2.89 -15.12 -18.31
C TYR A 680 3.85 -14.18 -19.01
N LEU A 681 5.15 -14.44 -18.93
CA LEU A 681 6.16 -13.68 -19.67
C LEU A 681 7.02 -14.63 -20.50
N PHE A 682 6.86 -14.56 -21.82
CA PHE A 682 7.73 -15.25 -22.76
C PHE A 682 8.92 -14.35 -23.12
N VAL A 683 10.14 -14.86 -22.97
CA VAL A 683 11.37 -14.11 -23.27
C VAL A 683 12.23 -14.95 -24.21
N SER A 684 12.48 -14.44 -25.42
CA SER A 684 13.54 -14.95 -26.30
C SER A 684 14.80 -14.09 -26.17
N LEU A 685 15.86 -14.47 -26.88
CA LEU A 685 17.12 -13.72 -26.93
C LEU A 685 16.94 -12.27 -27.45
N ASP A 686 15.93 -12.06 -28.30
CA ASP A 686 15.63 -10.80 -29.00
C ASP A 686 14.35 -10.11 -28.50
N GLU A 687 13.25 -10.85 -28.28
CA GLU A 687 11.92 -10.31 -27.97
C GLU A 687 11.45 -10.65 -26.54
N ALA A 688 10.45 -9.91 -26.04
CA ALA A 688 9.81 -10.15 -24.75
C ALA A 688 8.30 -9.86 -24.86
N HIS A 689 7.49 -10.80 -24.35
CA HIS A 689 6.05 -10.86 -24.55
C HIS A 689 5.31 -11.17 -23.24
N LEU A 690 4.67 -10.16 -22.67
CA LEU A 690 3.78 -10.28 -21.52
C LEU A 690 2.37 -10.68 -21.98
N PHE A 691 1.77 -11.67 -21.32
CA PHE A 691 0.38 -12.06 -21.47
C PHE A 691 -0.36 -11.76 -20.17
N ILE A 692 -1.27 -10.79 -20.19
CA ILE A 692 -1.97 -10.25 -19.02
C ILE A 692 -3.36 -9.76 -19.45
N ASP A 693 -4.32 -9.66 -18.54
CA ASP A 693 -5.59 -9.02 -18.90
C ASP A 693 -5.36 -7.52 -19.13
N LEU A 694 -5.76 -7.03 -20.32
CA LEU A 694 -5.37 -5.69 -20.80
C LEU A 694 -6.02 -4.54 -20.02
N GLU A 695 -7.04 -4.83 -19.23
CA GLU A 695 -7.68 -3.93 -18.26
C GLU A 695 -6.80 -3.69 -17.02
N LYS A 696 -5.94 -4.65 -16.66
CA LYS A 696 -4.95 -4.52 -15.57
C LYS A 696 -3.83 -3.54 -15.92
N LEU A 697 -3.66 -3.16 -17.19
CA LEU A 697 -2.63 -2.23 -17.64
C LEU A 697 -3.22 -0.83 -17.84
N ASP A 698 -2.90 0.11 -16.95
CA ASP A 698 -3.19 1.53 -17.16
C ASP A 698 -2.22 2.19 -18.16
N GLN A 699 -2.27 3.52 -18.30
CA GLN A 699 -1.39 4.23 -19.24
C GLN A 699 0.08 4.25 -18.78
N ASP A 700 0.34 4.25 -17.47
CA ASP A 700 1.68 4.31 -16.91
C ASP A 700 2.37 2.95 -17.05
N ALA A 701 1.67 1.86 -16.72
CA ALA A 701 2.12 0.50 -16.95
C ALA A 701 2.39 0.21 -18.43
N LYS A 702 1.50 0.64 -19.35
CA LYS A 702 1.70 0.53 -20.81
C LYS A 702 2.95 1.29 -21.26
N SER A 703 3.17 2.50 -20.75
CA SER A 703 4.31 3.35 -21.10
C SER A 703 5.63 2.76 -20.57
N HIS A 704 5.63 2.24 -19.34
CA HIS A 704 6.75 1.55 -18.70
C HIS A 704 7.18 0.28 -19.43
N LEU A 705 6.21 -0.59 -19.80
CA LEU A 705 6.46 -1.79 -20.59
C LEU A 705 7.00 -1.46 -21.99
N THR A 706 6.42 -0.45 -22.66
CA THR A 706 6.85 0.00 -24.00
C THR A 706 8.28 0.56 -23.96
N ARG A 707 8.62 1.38 -22.95
CA ARG A 707 9.97 1.91 -22.73
C ARG A 707 11.00 0.80 -22.46
N SER A 708 10.54 -0.31 -21.87
CA SER A 708 11.34 -1.51 -21.60
C SER A 708 11.39 -2.50 -22.77
N SER A 709 10.85 -2.12 -23.94
CA SER A 709 10.75 -2.96 -25.15
C SER A 709 9.94 -4.26 -24.99
N ILE A 710 8.99 -4.28 -24.04
CA ILE A 710 8.12 -5.44 -23.79
C ILE A 710 6.81 -5.24 -24.52
N ARG A 711 6.45 -6.22 -25.37
CA ARG A 711 5.13 -6.26 -26.02
C ARG A 711 4.14 -6.94 -25.07
N PHE A 712 2.91 -6.46 -25.01
CA PHE A 712 1.87 -7.02 -24.15
C PHE A 712 0.65 -7.48 -24.95
N HIS A 713 0.05 -8.59 -24.52
CA HIS A 713 -1.08 -9.28 -25.14
C HIS A 713 -2.11 -9.67 -24.08
N SER A 714 -3.35 -9.95 -24.50
CA SER A 714 -4.34 -10.57 -23.62
C SER A 714 -3.84 -11.92 -23.08
N TYR A 715 -4.01 -12.15 -21.78
CA TYR A 715 -3.70 -13.40 -21.08
C TYR A 715 -4.17 -14.66 -21.85
N LYS A 716 -5.38 -14.61 -22.42
CA LYS A 716 -5.99 -15.70 -23.19
C LYS A 716 -5.22 -16.11 -24.46
N LYS A 717 -4.30 -15.27 -24.95
CA LYS A 717 -3.50 -15.52 -26.18
C LYS A 717 -2.19 -16.28 -25.95
N VAL A 718 -1.80 -16.57 -24.70
CA VAL A 718 -0.49 -17.19 -24.40
C VAL A 718 -0.26 -18.49 -25.18
N HIS A 719 -1.19 -19.44 -25.10
CA HIS A 719 -1.03 -20.74 -25.76
C HIS A 719 -1.00 -20.63 -27.29
N SER A 720 -1.92 -19.87 -27.90
CA SER A 720 -1.93 -19.70 -29.36
C SER A 720 -0.64 -19.03 -29.86
N PHE A 721 -0.14 -18.01 -29.14
CA PHE A 721 1.11 -17.35 -29.49
C PHE A 721 2.31 -18.31 -29.41
N LEU A 722 2.41 -19.10 -28.35
CA LEU A 722 3.51 -20.05 -28.15
C LEU A 722 3.48 -21.18 -29.19
N SER A 723 2.29 -21.71 -29.51
CA SER A 723 2.12 -22.70 -30.58
C SER A 723 2.54 -22.14 -31.93
N GLU A 724 2.05 -20.94 -32.31
CA GLU A 724 2.44 -20.28 -33.56
C GLU A 724 3.94 -19.95 -33.61
N TRP A 725 4.54 -19.55 -32.47
CA TRP A 725 5.97 -19.28 -32.38
C TRP A 725 6.76 -20.57 -32.63
N MET A 726 6.42 -21.67 -31.98
CA MET A 726 7.13 -22.94 -32.17
C MET A 726 6.96 -23.49 -33.60
N ASP A 727 5.78 -23.36 -34.19
CA ASP A 727 5.54 -23.73 -35.60
C ASP A 727 6.37 -22.91 -36.58
N ARG A 728 6.61 -21.62 -36.32
CA ARG A 728 7.53 -20.80 -37.12
C ARG A 728 8.97 -21.31 -36.99
N GLN A 729 9.44 -21.62 -35.77
CA GLN A 729 10.80 -22.11 -35.58
C GLN A 729 11.05 -23.48 -36.23
N LYS A 730 10.07 -24.38 -36.17
CA LYS A 730 10.09 -25.68 -36.88
C LYS A 730 10.17 -25.49 -38.41
N LYS A 731 9.41 -24.54 -38.97
CA LYS A 731 9.44 -24.21 -40.41
C LYS A 731 10.77 -23.59 -40.86
N ASP A 732 11.40 -22.80 -40.01
CA ASP A 732 12.74 -22.23 -40.22
C ASP A 732 13.87 -23.27 -40.12
N GLY A 733 13.57 -24.54 -39.78
CA GLY A 733 14.57 -25.60 -39.59
C GLY A 733 15.44 -25.41 -38.35
N LYS A 734 15.03 -24.55 -37.41
CA LYS A 734 15.80 -24.25 -36.19
C LYS A 734 15.37 -25.20 -35.08
N SER A 735 16.30 -26.03 -34.60
CA SER A 735 16.14 -26.70 -33.31
C SER A 735 16.15 -25.65 -32.21
N GLN A 736 15.13 -25.64 -31.35
CA GLN A 736 15.00 -24.69 -30.25
C GLN A 736 14.98 -25.46 -28.93
N LEU A 737 15.82 -25.01 -27.99
CA LEU A 737 15.80 -25.49 -26.62
C LEU A 737 15.12 -24.43 -25.76
N ILE A 738 14.07 -24.81 -25.04
CA ILE A 738 13.29 -23.91 -24.20
C ILE A 738 13.57 -24.20 -22.73
N LEU A 739 13.84 -23.16 -21.95
CA LEU A 739 13.90 -23.28 -20.50
C LEU A 739 12.49 -23.30 -19.92
N PHE A 740 12.22 -24.31 -19.11
CA PHE A 740 11.08 -24.41 -18.21
C PHE A 740 11.56 -24.50 -16.77
N THR A 741 10.65 -24.19 -15.87
CA THR A 741 10.80 -24.38 -14.43
C THR A 741 10.05 -25.62 -13.96
N PRO A 742 10.35 -26.18 -12.76
CA PRO A 742 9.58 -27.28 -12.20
C PRO A 742 8.08 -26.99 -12.10
N ASP A 743 7.74 -25.70 -11.93
CA ASP A 743 6.39 -25.17 -11.75
C ASP A 743 5.68 -24.86 -13.08
N THR A 744 6.35 -25.00 -14.23
CA THR A 744 5.72 -24.82 -15.54
C THR A 744 4.60 -25.85 -15.76
N ASN A 745 3.35 -25.39 -15.95
CA ASN A 745 2.19 -26.27 -16.13
C ASN A 745 2.24 -27.12 -17.42
N GLN A 746 1.55 -28.27 -17.41
CA GLN A 746 1.53 -29.24 -18.50
C GLN A 746 0.93 -28.64 -19.79
N TRP A 747 -0.08 -27.77 -19.67
CA TRP A 747 -0.72 -27.08 -20.78
C TRP A 747 0.26 -26.24 -21.61
N ILE A 748 1.19 -25.54 -20.95
CA ILE A 748 2.29 -24.82 -21.61
C ILE A 748 3.40 -25.77 -22.06
N GLY A 749 3.85 -26.68 -21.19
CA GLY A 749 4.97 -27.58 -21.49
C GLY A 749 4.71 -28.49 -22.70
N SER A 750 3.46 -28.93 -22.88
CA SER A 750 3.05 -29.81 -23.99
C SER A 750 3.17 -29.19 -25.39
N ILE A 751 3.21 -27.85 -25.51
CA ILE A 751 3.39 -27.13 -26.79
C ILE A 751 4.76 -27.44 -27.40
N PHE A 752 5.78 -27.57 -26.54
CA PHE A 752 7.18 -27.74 -26.93
C PHE A 752 7.63 -29.20 -26.81
N GLY A 753 7.19 -29.89 -25.76
CA GLY A 753 7.52 -31.28 -25.48
C GLY A 753 8.88 -31.49 -24.82
N GLU A 754 9.11 -32.70 -24.33
CA GLU A 754 10.30 -33.10 -23.58
C GLU A 754 11.59 -32.93 -24.41
N GLU A 755 11.57 -33.33 -25.69
CA GLU A 755 12.75 -33.27 -26.58
C GLU A 755 13.24 -31.84 -26.90
N SER A 756 12.40 -30.81 -26.71
CA SER A 756 12.71 -29.41 -27.00
C SER A 756 12.76 -28.53 -25.75
N SER A 757 12.82 -29.11 -24.55
CA SER A 757 12.87 -28.37 -23.29
C SER A 757 13.94 -28.88 -22.33
N ILE A 758 14.39 -27.98 -21.44
CA ILE A 758 15.07 -28.34 -20.20
C ILE A 758 14.25 -27.82 -19.02
N ILE A 759 14.25 -28.56 -17.91
CA ILE A 759 13.56 -28.17 -16.68
C ILE A 759 14.63 -27.92 -15.61
N GLU A 760 14.84 -26.66 -15.28
CA GLU A 760 15.81 -26.20 -14.27
C GLU A 760 15.15 -25.16 -13.36
N LEU A 761 15.71 -24.89 -12.17
CA LEU A 761 15.15 -23.86 -11.29
C LEU A 761 15.20 -22.47 -11.93
N SER A 762 14.20 -21.64 -11.62
CA SER A 762 14.10 -20.29 -12.18
C SER A 762 15.36 -19.46 -11.92
N ILE A 763 15.98 -19.00 -13.01
CA ILE A 763 17.07 -18.01 -13.01
C ILE A 763 16.63 -16.75 -12.27
N VAL A 764 15.37 -16.34 -12.45
CA VAL A 764 14.81 -15.12 -11.88
C VAL A 764 14.72 -15.25 -10.37
N LYS A 765 14.18 -16.37 -9.88
CA LYS A 765 14.09 -16.72 -8.47
C LYS A 765 15.47 -16.69 -7.79
N LYS A 766 16.48 -17.24 -8.45
CA LYS A 766 17.89 -17.22 -8.02
C LYS A 766 18.48 -15.82 -7.91
N VAL A 767 18.17 -14.94 -8.85
CA VAL A 767 18.64 -13.55 -8.82
C VAL A 767 17.87 -12.72 -7.78
N LYS A 768 16.53 -12.87 -7.68
CA LYS A 768 15.69 -12.07 -6.76
C LYS A 768 15.77 -12.51 -5.30
N ALA A 769 16.17 -13.74 -5.02
CA ALA A 769 16.47 -14.19 -3.65
C ALA A 769 17.51 -13.26 -2.99
N LYS A 770 18.54 -12.86 -3.75
CA LYS A 770 19.59 -11.93 -3.33
C LYS A 770 19.19 -10.47 -3.58
N LYS A 771 18.67 -9.82 -2.54
CA LYS A 771 18.21 -8.43 -2.60
C LYS A 771 19.37 -7.48 -2.88
N ASN A 772 19.18 -6.56 -3.82
CA ASN A 772 20.17 -5.50 -4.10
C ASN A 772 20.12 -4.39 -3.03
N PRO A 773 21.08 -3.44 -2.98
CA PRO A 773 21.16 -2.45 -1.91
C PRO A 773 19.90 -1.61 -1.69
N MET A 774 19.13 -1.30 -2.74
CA MET A 774 17.87 -0.55 -2.61
C MET A 774 16.75 -1.44 -2.04
N GLU A 775 16.56 -2.64 -2.61
CA GLU A 775 15.59 -3.62 -2.08
C GLU A 775 15.89 -3.94 -0.61
N LEU A 776 17.17 -4.10 -0.24
CA LEU A 776 17.58 -4.41 1.13
C LEU A 776 17.41 -3.22 2.09
N ALA A 777 17.62 -1.98 1.62
CA ALA A 777 17.29 -0.79 2.40
C ALA A 777 15.79 -0.65 2.65
N GLY A 778 14.96 -0.96 1.64
CA GLY A 778 13.51 -1.06 1.78
C GLY A 778 13.09 -2.12 2.80
N MET A 779 13.62 -3.34 2.69
CA MET A 779 13.35 -4.43 3.64
C MET A 779 13.70 -4.06 5.09
N ARG A 780 14.83 -3.39 5.33
CA ARG A 780 15.17 -2.86 6.67
C ARG A 780 14.14 -1.86 7.16
N ALA A 781 13.82 -0.86 6.34
CA ALA A 781 12.93 0.21 6.72
C ALA A 781 11.47 -0.26 6.94
N CYS A 782 11.01 -1.26 6.18
CA CYS A 782 9.65 -1.81 6.32
C CYS A 782 9.52 -2.74 7.53
N ASN A 783 10.55 -3.51 7.88
CA ASN A 783 10.55 -4.32 9.10
C ASN A 783 10.66 -3.46 10.37
N ILE A 784 11.35 -2.30 10.31
CA ILE A 784 11.30 -1.28 11.39
C ILE A 784 9.86 -0.78 11.58
N ARG A 785 9.17 -0.37 10.51
CA ARG A 785 7.76 0.09 10.58
C ARG A 785 6.81 -0.96 11.13
N HIS A 786 6.91 -2.20 10.65
CA HIS A 786 6.13 -3.33 11.18
C HIS A 786 6.41 -3.57 12.67
N SER A 787 7.66 -3.39 13.10
CA SER A 787 8.05 -3.51 14.50
C SER A 787 7.45 -2.41 15.38
N VAL A 788 7.40 -1.15 14.92
CA VAL A 788 6.70 -0.04 15.61
C VAL A 788 5.22 -0.41 15.80
N GLN A 789 4.54 -0.79 14.73
CA GLN A 789 3.10 -1.11 14.76
C GLN A 789 2.79 -2.32 15.66
N MET A 790 3.63 -3.36 15.62
CA MET A 790 3.52 -4.50 16.55
C MET A 790 3.76 -4.10 18.01
N ILE A 791 4.71 -3.20 18.28
CA ILE A 791 4.96 -2.68 19.64
C ILE A 791 3.78 -1.83 20.14
N MET A 792 3.17 -1.00 19.28
CA MET A 792 1.94 -0.28 19.60
C MET A 792 0.78 -1.23 19.92
N PHE A 793 0.62 -2.31 19.15
CA PHE A 793 -0.38 -3.35 19.44
C PHE A 793 -0.12 -4.08 20.76
N LEU A 794 1.12 -4.50 21.03
CA LEU A 794 1.48 -5.20 22.27
C LEU A 794 1.22 -4.32 23.52
N HIS A 795 1.61 -3.04 23.48
CA HIS A 795 1.28 -2.07 24.53
C HIS A 795 -0.25 -1.89 24.68
N TRP A 796 -0.98 -1.74 23.58
CA TRP A 796 -2.44 -1.61 23.61
C TRP A 796 -3.13 -2.86 24.18
N PHE A 797 -2.64 -4.05 23.84
CA PHE A 797 -3.11 -5.34 24.31
C PHE A 797 -2.93 -5.46 25.83
N GLU A 798 -1.71 -5.21 26.35
CA GLU A 798 -1.41 -5.23 27.79
C GLU A 798 -2.35 -4.26 28.55
N LEU A 799 -2.58 -3.05 28.02
CA LEU A 799 -3.50 -2.08 28.63
C LEU A 799 -4.97 -2.54 28.65
N GLN A 800 -5.45 -3.33 27.68
CA GLN A 800 -6.82 -3.86 27.74
C GLN A 800 -6.90 -5.05 28.69
N THR A 801 -5.92 -5.96 28.67
CA THR A 801 -5.91 -7.15 29.52
C THR A 801 -5.74 -6.82 30.99
N LEU A 802 -4.96 -5.79 31.35
CA LEU A 802 -4.82 -5.33 32.73
C LEU A 802 -6.08 -4.63 33.28
N LYS A 803 -6.83 -3.90 32.45
CA LYS A 803 -8.08 -3.23 32.89
C LYS A 803 -9.16 -4.22 33.34
N VAL A 804 -9.16 -5.43 32.77
CA VAL A 804 -10.09 -6.51 33.12
C VAL A 804 -9.97 -6.95 34.58
N GLU A 805 -8.80 -6.77 35.22
CA GLU A 805 -8.61 -7.12 36.63
C GLU A 805 -9.09 -6.03 37.61
N VAL A 806 -8.97 -4.76 37.22
CA VAL A 806 -9.21 -3.62 38.12
C VAL A 806 -10.70 -3.25 38.20
N GLU A 807 -11.44 -3.33 37.10
CA GLU A 807 -12.85 -2.92 37.04
C GLU A 807 -13.86 -4.07 37.30
N ASN A 808 -13.72 -4.77 38.44
CA ASN A 808 -14.79 -5.64 38.98
C ASN A 808 -15.92 -4.84 39.66
N THR A 809 -16.20 -3.61 39.19
CA THR A 809 -17.24 -2.71 39.70
C THR A 809 -18.02 -2.07 38.54
N GLU A 810 -19.09 -2.74 38.11
CA GLU A 810 -20.26 -2.21 37.38
C GLU A 810 -20.02 -1.12 36.29
N ASN A 811 -19.62 -1.54 35.06
CA ASN A 811 -20.32 -1.25 33.77
C ASN A 811 -19.44 -1.14 32.50
N THR A 812 -18.11 -1.33 32.54
CA THR A 812 -17.24 -1.20 31.34
C THR A 812 -16.26 -2.36 31.10
N LYS A 813 -16.72 -3.61 31.26
CA LYS A 813 -15.92 -4.78 30.88
C LYS A 813 -16.02 -5.06 29.36
N THR A 814 -15.13 -4.46 28.57
CA THR A 814 -14.95 -4.83 27.15
C THR A 814 -14.17 -6.14 27.07
N THR A 815 -14.88 -7.26 27.01
CA THR A 815 -14.29 -8.55 26.61
C THR A 815 -14.05 -8.56 25.11
N TYR A 816 -12.86 -8.95 24.69
CA TYR A 816 -12.49 -9.11 23.28
C TYR A 816 -12.40 -10.58 22.90
N THR A 817 -12.83 -10.90 21.69
CA THR A 817 -12.64 -12.20 21.04
C THR A 817 -11.32 -12.26 20.27
N GLU A 818 -10.89 -13.45 19.83
CA GLU A 818 -9.68 -13.59 19.01
C GLU A 818 -9.81 -12.82 17.68
N GLU A 819 -10.99 -12.87 17.05
CA GLU A 819 -11.25 -12.14 15.80
C GLU A 819 -11.17 -10.62 16.02
N GLU A 820 -11.76 -10.07 17.10
CA GLU A 820 -11.66 -8.65 17.42
C GLU A 820 -10.22 -8.20 17.73
N MET A 821 -9.41 -9.06 18.37
CA MET A 821 -7.98 -8.78 18.58
C MET A 821 -7.20 -8.77 17.26
N ALA A 822 -7.47 -9.71 16.35
CA ALA A 822 -6.87 -9.74 15.02
C ALA A 822 -7.26 -8.50 14.20
N MET A 823 -8.55 -8.12 14.22
CA MET A 823 -9.05 -6.90 13.59
C MET A 823 -8.39 -5.64 14.16
N LYS A 824 -8.16 -5.58 15.48
CA LYS A 824 -7.49 -4.42 16.08
C LYS A 824 -6.01 -4.31 15.70
N LEU A 825 -5.31 -5.44 15.58
CA LEU A 825 -3.97 -5.45 15.02
C LEU A 825 -3.99 -4.97 13.57
N GLU A 826 -4.92 -5.43 12.76
CA GLU A 826 -5.07 -5.00 11.36
C GLU A 826 -5.38 -3.50 11.22
N GLU A 827 -6.21 -2.92 12.11
CA GLU A 827 -6.47 -1.47 12.20
C GLU A 827 -5.15 -0.69 12.40
N ILE A 828 -4.32 -1.11 13.35
CA ILE A 828 -3.03 -0.47 13.66
C ILE A 828 -2.04 -0.65 12.50
N LEU A 829 -2.05 -1.80 11.81
CA LEU A 829 -1.21 -2.06 10.65
C LEU A 829 -1.59 -1.20 9.43
N LYS A 830 -2.88 -0.94 9.24
CA LYS A 830 -3.43 -0.15 8.10
C LYS A 830 -3.17 1.35 8.17
N ASP A 831 -2.97 1.92 9.36
CA ASP A 831 -2.82 3.38 9.54
C ASP A 831 -1.57 3.96 8.84
N HIS A 832 -0.53 3.14 8.63
CA HIS A 832 0.71 3.61 8.03
C HIS A 832 0.63 3.76 6.50
N LYS A 833 0.84 4.99 6.00
CA LYS A 833 0.73 5.42 4.58
C LYS A 833 1.38 4.55 3.48
N MET A 834 2.36 3.71 3.82
CA MET A 834 3.07 2.82 2.88
C MET A 834 2.48 1.39 2.85
N TYR A 835 1.48 1.09 3.68
CA TYR A 835 0.75 -0.18 3.71
C TYR A 835 0.10 -0.45 2.35
N ILE A 836 0.18 -1.70 1.89
CA ILE A 836 -0.55 -2.20 0.72
C ILE A 836 -1.66 -3.14 1.19
N GLU A 837 -1.26 -4.26 1.80
CA GLU A 837 -2.13 -5.32 2.31
C GLU A 837 -1.35 -6.18 3.35
N GLN A 838 -2.04 -7.07 4.06
CA GLN A 838 -1.41 -8.12 4.85
C GLN A 838 -0.62 -9.08 3.93
N SER A 839 0.53 -9.60 4.35
CA SER A 839 1.29 -10.61 3.59
C SER A 839 0.97 -12.06 3.95
N LEU A 840 0.20 -12.24 5.03
CA LEU A 840 -0.38 -13.50 5.47
C LEU A 840 -1.61 -13.21 6.36
N PRO A 841 -2.59 -14.13 6.44
CA PRO A 841 -3.71 -14.00 7.37
C PRO A 841 -3.19 -13.84 8.80
N THR A 842 -3.65 -12.82 9.53
CA THR A 842 -3.25 -12.63 10.92
C THR A 842 -3.68 -13.83 11.76
N VAL A 843 -2.70 -14.52 12.35
CA VAL A 843 -2.94 -15.56 13.35
C VAL A 843 -2.97 -14.87 14.71
N PHE A 844 -4.13 -14.86 15.34
CA PHE A 844 -4.29 -14.51 16.75
C PHE A 844 -4.98 -15.70 17.42
N SER A 845 -4.38 -16.23 18.48
CA SER A 845 -4.87 -17.40 19.20
C SER A 845 -4.61 -17.23 20.69
N SER A 846 -5.50 -17.77 21.53
CA SER A 846 -5.38 -17.78 22.99
C SER A 846 -5.61 -19.19 23.55
N GLY A 847 -4.97 -19.51 24.68
CA GLY A 847 -5.18 -20.79 25.35
C GLY A 847 -4.82 -22.00 24.48
N GLU A 848 -5.70 -23.00 24.45
CA GLU A 848 -5.52 -24.25 23.69
C GLU A 848 -5.43 -24.03 22.17
N HIS A 849 -6.03 -22.96 21.65
CA HIS A 849 -5.97 -22.61 20.22
C HIS A 849 -4.54 -22.34 19.74
N CYS A 850 -3.65 -21.88 20.63
CA CYS A 850 -2.23 -21.70 20.33
C CYS A 850 -1.54 -23.01 19.89
N SER A 851 -2.10 -24.19 20.20
CA SER A 851 -1.58 -25.50 19.78
C SER A 851 -1.83 -25.82 18.28
N VAL A 852 -2.53 -24.95 17.56
CA VAL A 852 -2.83 -25.09 16.12
C VAL A 852 -1.99 -24.07 15.32
N PRO A 853 -0.97 -24.50 14.54
CA PRO A 853 0.00 -23.59 13.91
C PRO A 853 -0.61 -22.53 12.96
N LEU A 854 -1.69 -22.91 12.29
CA LEU A 854 -2.46 -22.10 11.33
C LEU A 854 -3.88 -21.82 11.85
N HIS A 855 -4.01 -21.55 13.16
CA HIS A 855 -5.30 -21.21 13.76
C HIS A 855 -5.93 -20.00 13.06
N LYS A 856 -7.22 -20.10 12.71
CA LYS A 856 -8.03 -18.96 12.29
C LYS A 856 -8.68 -18.37 13.55
N PRO A 857 -8.51 -17.07 13.85
CA PRO A 857 -9.12 -16.42 15.00
C PRO A 857 -10.61 -16.75 15.15
N ASP A 858 -11.03 -17.19 16.33
CA ASP A 858 -12.40 -17.58 16.63
C ASP A 858 -13.24 -16.35 17.08
N PRO A 859 -14.36 -16.04 16.40
CA PRO A 859 -15.27 -14.94 16.77
C PRO A 859 -16.05 -15.17 18.06
N TYR A 860 -15.94 -16.34 18.70
CA TYR A 860 -16.62 -16.68 19.95
C TYR A 860 -15.66 -16.95 21.11
N HIS A 861 -14.35 -17.12 20.86
CA HIS A 861 -13.37 -17.36 21.91
C HIS A 861 -12.92 -16.05 22.57
N THR A 862 -13.36 -15.82 23.81
CA THR A 862 -12.96 -14.64 24.59
C THR A 862 -11.52 -14.72 25.08
N VAL A 863 -10.72 -13.73 24.72
CA VAL A 863 -9.31 -13.59 25.13
C VAL A 863 -9.24 -13.16 26.59
N SER A 864 -8.37 -13.82 27.36
CA SER A 864 -8.15 -13.55 28.78
C SER A 864 -6.67 -13.43 29.11
N ASN A 865 -6.32 -12.54 30.04
CA ASN A 865 -4.97 -12.41 30.59
C ASN A 865 -4.49 -13.69 31.31
N LEU A 866 -5.43 -14.58 31.69
CA LEU A 866 -5.15 -15.88 32.32
C LEU A 866 -4.51 -16.90 31.36
N TYR A 867 -4.59 -16.68 30.05
CA TYR A 867 -4.07 -17.59 29.04
C TYR A 867 -2.91 -16.97 28.25
N GLN A 868 -2.02 -17.81 27.75
CA GLN A 868 -1.07 -17.44 26.72
C GLN A 868 -1.78 -16.96 25.45
N VAL A 869 -1.10 -16.09 24.70
CA VAL A 869 -1.50 -15.61 23.38
C VAL A 869 -0.34 -15.79 22.41
N LEU A 870 -0.64 -16.31 21.22
CA LEU A 870 0.27 -16.35 20.08
C LEU A 870 -0.28 -15.44 18.99
N VAL A 871 0.54 -14.45 18.58
CA VAL A 871 0.22 -13.48 17.54
C VAL A 871 1.26 -13.49 16.42
N GLN A 872 0.82 -13.74 15.19
CA GLN A 872 1.60 -13.58 13.96
C GLN A 872 0.90 -12.61 13.03
N SER A 873 1.65 -11.64 12.50
CA SER A 873 1.20 -10.80 11.40
C SER A 873 2.31 -10.56 10.40
N GLY A 874 1.93 -10.15 9.19
CA GLY A 874 2.84 -9.68 8.17
C GLY A 874 2.16 -8.69 7.24
N VAL A 875 2.94 -7.80 6.64
CA VAL A 875 2.46 -6.69 5.81
C VAL A 875 3.35 -6.54 4.58
N HIS A 876 2.73 -6.28 3.44
CA HIS A 876 3.37 -5.72 2.26
C HIS A 876 3.37 -4.18 2.34
N TYR A 877 4.55 -3.59 2.21
CA TYR A 877 4.74 -2.16 2.03
C TYR A 877 5.26 -1.90 0.61
N THR A 878 5.15 -0.66 0.13
CA THR A 878 5.65 -0.24 -1.20
C THR A 878 7.16 -0.39 -1.40
N ASP A 879 7.90 -0.68 -0.32
CA ASP A 879 9.35 -0.88 -0.27
C ASP A 879 9.77 -2.18 0.45
N GLY A 880 8.88 -3.16 0.59
CA GLY A 880 9.28 -4.49 1.06
C GLY A 880 8.15 -5.30 1.71
N THR A 881 8.54 -6.37 2.38
CA THR A 881 7.62 -7.24 3.11
C THR A 881 8.20 -7.54 4.49
N ALA A 882 7.34 -7.51 5.51
CA ALA A 882 7.69 -7.83 6.89
C ALA A 882 6.75 -8.89 7.45
N CYS A 883 7.24 -9.67 8.42
CA CYS A 883 6.42 -10.51 9.29
C CYS A 883 7.11 -10.72 10.63
N ALA A 884 6.33 -11.06 11.65
CA ALA A 884 6.82 -11.46 12.96
C ALA A 884 5.81 -12.35 13.66
N THR A 885 6.30 -13.28 14.50
CA THR A 885 5.47 -13.98 15.50
C THR A 885 6.00 -13.68 16.90
N ARG A 886 5.10 -13.37 17.85
CA ARG A 886 5.42 -13.37 19.28
C ARG A 886 4.40 -14.25 20.03
N THR A 887 4.89 -14.92 21.05
CA THR A 887 4.06 -15.58 22.06
C THR A 887 4.27 -14.83 23.38
N ILE A 888 3.17 -14.52 24.08
CA ILE A 888 3.13 -13.73 25.32
C ILE A 888 2.15 -14.36 26.32
N TRP A 889 2.31 -14.06 27.61
CA TRP A 889 1.35 -14.41 28.67
C TRP A 889 1.46 -13.37 29.79
N GLU A 890 0.36 -12.70 30.14
CA GLU A 890 0.35 -11.63 31.16
C GLU A 890 0.27 -12.16 32.60
N SER A 891 -0.42 -13.28 32.81
CA SER A 891 -0.48 -13.96 34.11
C SER A 891 0.74 -14.85 34.38
N TYR A 892 0.80 -15.43 35.58
CA TYR A 892 1.83 -16.41 35.95
C TYR A 892 1.81 -17.64 35.01
N PRO A 893 2.84 -17.86 34.18
CA PRO A 893 2.89 -19.02 33.31
C PRO A 893 3.09 -20.31 34.13
N THR A 894 2.65 -21.44 33.57
CA THR A 894 3.03 -22.75 34.14
C THR A 894 4.52 -23.00 33.92
N GLU A 895 5.15 -23.78 34.81
CA GLU A 895 6.56 -24.19 34.65
C GLU A 895 6.79 -24.96 33.33
N GLU A 896 5.81 -25.77 32.91
CA GLU A 896 5.79 -26.49 31.63
C GLU A 896 5.86 -25.51 30.43
N PHE A 897 4.99 -24.49 30.41
CA PHE A 897 5.00 -23.47 29.36
C PHE A 897 6.27 -22.61 29.39
N ALA A 898 6.70 -22.15 30.56
CA ALA A 898 7.88 -21.28 30.70
C ALA A 898 9.16 -21.99 30.23
N ASN A 899 9.31 -23.27 30.54
CA ASN A 899 10.37 -24.11 29.99
C ASN A 899 10.26 -24.23 28.46
N SER A 900 9.08 -24.56 27.92
CA SER A 900 8.86 -24.66 26.48
C SER A 900 9.17 -23.35 25.74
N TYR A 901 8.72 -22.21 26.28
CA TYR A 901 9.01 -20.88 25.73
C TYR A 901 10.51 -20.59 25.71
N THR A 902 11.19 -20.89 26.82
CA THR A 902 12.62 -20.66 26.95
C THR A 902 13.42 -21.57 26.01
N LEU A 903 13.01 -22.83 25.80
CA LEU A 903 13.63 -23.76 24.85
C LEU A 903 13.44 -23.32 23.39
N VAL A 904 12.23 -22.86 23.01
CA VAL A 904 11.99 -22.30 21.67
C VAL A 904 12.84 -21.04 21.44
N LEU A 905 12.94 -20.14 22.43
CA LEU A 905 13.81 -18.96 22.34
C LEU A 905 15.29 -19.35 22.23
N LYS A 906 15.76 -20.34 22.99
CA LYS A 906 17.13 -20.88 22.86
C LYS A 906 17.39 -21.44 21.45
N GLY A 907 16.43 -22.16 20.87
CA GLY A 907 16.47 -22.60 19.47
C GLY A 907 16.64 -21.41 18.51
N HIS A 908 15.82 -20.36 18.69
CA HIS A 908 15.87 -19.12 17.90
C HIS A 908 17.23 -18.41 18.01
N ILE A 909 17.75 -18.24 19.22
CA ILE A 909 19.06 -17.63 19.49
C ILE A 909 20.18 -18.44 18.83
N LYS A 910 20.14 -19.77 18.94
CA LYS A 910 21.20 -20.66 18.44
C LYS A 910 21.32 -20.63 16.92
N ILE A 911 20.21 -20.53 16.18
CA ILE A 911 20.27 -20.31 14.73
C ILE A 911 20.61 -18.86 14.38
N ALA A 912 20.00 -17.86 15.03
CA ALA A 912 20.24 -16.44 14.74
C ALA A 912 21.66 -15.95 15.06
N ASN A 913 22.34 -16.53 16.05
CA ASN A 913 23.72 -16.22 16.42
C ASN A 913 24.76 -17.06 15.67
N SER A 914 24.34 -17.89 14.71
CA SER A 914 25.24 -18.79 13.97
C SER A 914 26.13 -18.04 12.96
N GLN A 915 27.31 -18.61 12.72
CA GLN A 915 28.23 -18.18 11.65
C GLN A 915 28.59 -19.40 10.80
N PHE A 916 28.42 -19.30 9.48
CA PHE A 916 28.51 -20.46 8.58
C PHE A 916 29.21 -20.13 7.26
N PRO A 917 29.89 -21.08 6.59
CA PRO A 917 30.64 -20.79 5.37
C PRO A 917 29.72 -20.53 4.16
N ALA A 918 29.90 -19.40 3.49
CA ALA A 918 29.08 -19.00 2.32
C ALA A 918 29.20 -19.98 1.13
N HIS A 919 30.34 -20.66 1.01
CA HIS A 919 30.66 -21.50 -0.14
C HIS A 919 30.00 -22.89 -0.12
N SER A 920 29.45 -23.34 1.02
CA SER A 920 29.02 -24.74 1.23
C SER A 920 27.78 -24.93 2.13
N THR A 921 27.15 -23.84 2.57
CA THR A 921 25.93 -23.90 3.39
C THR A 921 24.68 -23.70 2.53
N ILE A 922 23.69 -24.57 2.75
CA ILE A 922 22.33 -24.56 2.17
C ILE A 922 21.38 -24.35 3.36
N GLY A 923 20.26 -23.65 3.17
CA GLY A 923 19.33 -23.29 4.26
C GLY A 923 18.92 -24.47 5.15
N SER A 924 18.57 -25.61 4.53
CA SER A 924 18.25 -26.88 5.20
C SER A 924 19.32 -27.43 6.15
N ARG A 925 20.59 -27.01 6.02
CA ARG A 925 21.67 -27.41 6.95
C ARG A 925 21.70 -26.61 8.25
N LEU A 926 20.94 -25.51 8.33
CA LEU A 926 20.85 -24.64 9.50
C LEU A 926 19.65 -24.98 10.40
N ASP A 927 18.61 -25.61 9.84
CA ASP A 927 17.38 -26.05 10.54
C ASP A 927 17.65 -26.82 11.85
N ILE A 928 18.60 -27.77 11.81
CA ILE A 928 19.04 -28.54 12.98
C ILE A 928 19.57 -27.68 14.15
N LEU A 929 20.06 -26.47 13.90
CA LEU A 929 20.56 -25.60 14.96
C LEU A 929 19.44 -25.17 15.92
N ALA A 930 18.25 -24.91 15.37
CA ALA A 930 17.07 -24.60 16.16
C ALA A 930 16.48 -25.87 16.80
N ARG A 931 16.27 -26.92 16.01
CA ARG A 931 15.66 -28.18 16.48
C ARG A 931 16.45 -28.90 17.55
N GLN A 932 17.78 -28.92 17.49
CA GLN A 932 18.61 -29.65 18.47
C GLN A 932 18.26 -29.29 19.92
N VAL A 933 17.94 -28.01 20.19
CA VAL A 933 17.57 -27.55 21.54
C VAL A 933 16.26 -28.19 22.04
N LEU A 934 15.31 -28.41 21.13
CA LEU A 934 14.03 -29.06 21.42
C LEU A 934 14.20 -30.58 21.47
N TRP A 935 14.98 -31.17 20.55
CA TRP A 935 15.30 -32.60 20.53
C TRP A 935 16.02 -33.06 21.81
N ASP A 936 16.90 -32.22 22.38
CA ASP A 936 17.55 -32.48 23.68
C ASP A 936 16.53 -32.61 24.83
N ALA A 937 15.32 -32.07 24.66
CA ALA A 937 14.17 -32.18 25.58
C ALA A 937 13.07 -33.13 25.08
N GLY A 938 13.26 -33.82 23.94
CA GLY A 938 12.25 -34.71 23.34
C GLY A 938 11.10 -34.01 22.60
N MET A 939 11.28 -32.74 22.22
CA MET A 939 10.27 -31.87 21.58
C MET A 939 10.62 -31.59 20.11
N ASP A 940 9.63 -31.31 19.26
CA ASP A 940 9.82 -30.89 17.84
C ASP A 940 8.62 -30.08 17.31
N TYR A 941 8.70 -29.58 16.08
CA TYR A 941 7.63 -28.83 15.38
C TYR A 941 7.51 -29.21 13.90
N ASN A 942 6.27 -29.45 13.44
CA ASN A 942 5.99 -29.98 12.10
C ASN A 942 5.89 -28.87 11.02
N HIS A 943 6.82 -27.93 11.01
CA HIS A 943 7.01 -26.96 9.94
C HIS A 943 8.49 -26.58 9.81
N GLU A 944 8.80 -25.86 8.73
CA GLU A 944 10.11 -25.29 8.44
C GLU A 944 10.60 -24.34 9.54
N THR A 945 11.91 -24.30 9.80
CA THR A 945 12.52 -23.34 10.75
C THR A 945 12.52 -21.91 10.19
N GLY A 946 12.42 -21.75 8.87
CA GLY A 946 12.37 -20.46 8.22
C GLY A 946 12.38 -20.58 6.70
N HIS A 947 11.88 -19.53 6.05
CA HIS A 947 11.73 -19.41 4.61
C HIS A 947 12.26 -18.05 4.11
N SER A 948 12.56 -17.95 2.81
CA SER A 948 12.98 -16.68 2.21
C SER A 948 11.81 -15.71 2.00
N VAL A 949 12.08 -14.39 2.02
CA VAL A 949 11.07 -13.32 1.94
C VAL A 949 11.27 -12.42 0.70
N GLY A 950 10.20 -12.25 -0.07
CA GLY A 950 10.17 -11.41 -1.26
C GLY A 950 10.13 -9.90 -0.96
N HIS A 951 10.74 -9.07 -1.82
CA HIS A 951 10.68 -7.61 -1.69
C HIS A 951 9.39 -7.06 -2.32
N CYS A 952 8.39 -6.80 -1.47
CA CYS A 952 7.03 -6.46 -1.89
C CYS A 952 6.48 -7.56 -2.83
N LEU A 953 6.76 -8.83 -2.53
CA LEU A 953 6.36 -10.04 -3.25
C LEU A 953 5.98 -11.09 -2.20
N ASN A 954 5.69 -12.33 -2.63
CA ASN A 954 5.36 -13.46 -1.76
C ASN A 954 6.17 -13.48 -0.45
N ILE A 955 5.45 -13.67 0.66
CA ILE A 955 6.04 -13.83 1.99
C ILE A 955 6.96 -15.06 2.06
N ARG A 956 6.58 -16.14 1.35
CA ARG A 956 7.37 -17.35 1.10
C ARG A 956 7.92 -17.29 -0.34
N ASP A 957 9.16 -16.83 -0.48
CA ASP A 957 9.89 -16.75 -1.74
C ASP A 957 10.86 -17.94 -1.80
N THR A 958 10.38 -19.07 -2.32
CA THR A 958 10.83 -20.43 -1.95
C THR A 958 12.20 -20.88 -2.53
N GLN A 959 13.24 -20.06 -2.35
CA GLN A 959 14.64 -20.42 -2.56
C GLN A 959 15.46 -20.14 -1.30
N GLY A 960 16.20 -21.16 -0.83
CA GLY A 960 16.96 -21.09 0.43
C GLY A 960 16.15 -21.50 1.67
N ASP A 961 14.94 -22.01 1.46
CA ASP A 961 14.06 -22.55 2.49
C ASP A 961 14.70 -23.73 3.24
N SER A 962 14.28 -23.92 4.50
CA SER A 962 14.84 -24.98 5.34
C SER A 962 14.45 -26.41 4.91
N SER A 963 13.44 -26.56 4.06
CA SER A 963 13.11 -27.83 3.40
C SER A 963 13.91 -28.11 2.11
N ASP A 964 14.52 -27.09 1.50
CA ASP A 964 15.20 -27.23 0.21
C ASP A 964 16.54 -27.98 0.38
N GLN A 965 16.56 -29.23 -0.10
CA GLN A 965 17.75 -30.08 -0.13
C GLN A 965 18.53 -29.96 -1.45
N SER A 966 18.11 -29.09 -2.38
CA SER A 966 18.82 -28.82 -3.62
C SER A 966 20.17 -28.16 -3.35
N LYS A 967 21.10 -28.27 -4.32
CA LYS A 967 22.36 -27.51 -4.29
C LYS A 967 22.17 -26.01 -4.56
N GLU A 968 20.93 -25.58 -4.85
CA GLU A 968 20.59 -24.24 -5.32
C GLU A 968 20.07 -23.35 -4.18
N GLY A 969 19.48 -23.93 -3.12
CA GLY A 969 19.13 -23.26 -1.85
C GLY A 969 20.31 -22.79 -1.00
N ARG A 970 21.42 -22.40 -1.62
CA ARG A 970 22.63 -21.92 -0.95
C ARG A 970 22.43 -20.54 -0.33
N MET A 971 23.00 -20.38 0.86
CA MET A 971 22.95 -19.13 1.59
C MET A 971 23.99 -18.14 1.02
N GLU A 972 23.55 -16.95 0.65
CA GLU A 972 24.35 -15.84 0.11
C GLU A 972 24.00 -14.51 0.77
N ALA A 973 25.01 -13.66 1.02
CA ALA A 973 24.80 -12.33 1.58
C ALA A 973 23.82 -11.49 0.73
N GLY A 974 22.87 -10.84 1.39
CA GLY A 974 21.79 -10.06 0.78
C GLY A 974 20.47 -10.83 0.61
N GLN A 975 20.40 -12.12 0.99
CA GLN A 975 19.11 -12.80 1.19
C GLN A 975 18.44 -12.31 2.48
N VAL A 976 17.10 -12.30 2.48
CA VAL A 976 16.27 -12.06 3.66
C VAL A 976 15.43 -13.32 3.93
N VAL A 977 15.47 -13.80 5.17
CA VAL A 977 14.78 -15.03 5.60
C VAL A 977 14.06 -14.82 6.94
N THR A 978 13.02 -15.60 7.21
CA THR A 978 12.48 -15.76 8.57
C THR A 978 13.35 -16.75 9.35
N LEU A 979 13.37 -16.59 10.67
CA LEU A 979 13.75 -17.63 11.63
C LEU A 979 12.58 -17.72 12.61
N GLU A 980 11.89 -18.87 12.67
CA GLU A 980 10.62 -19.04 13.37
C GLU A 980 10.40 -20.41 14.05
N PRO A 981 11.34 -20.89 14.89
CA PRO A 981 11.13 -22.12 15.64
C PRO A 981 9.89 -22.05 16.54
N ALA A 982 9.33 -23.23 16.82
CA ALA A 982 8.09 -23.36 17.55
C ALA A 982 8.04 -24.65 18.41
N PHE A 983 6.99 -24.77 19.20
CA PHE A 983 6.55 -26.01 19.83
C PHE A 983 5.04 -25.92 20.05
N TYR A 984 4.30 -27.00 19.78
CA TYR A 984 2.85 -27.04 19.91
C TYR A 984 2.46 -28.28 20.73
N GLU A 985 2.04 -28.04 21.97
CA GLU A 985 1.55 -29.09 22.87
C GLU A 985 0.05 -29.28 22.62
N PRO A 986 -0.38 -30.41 22.03
CA PRO A 986 -1.77 -30.60 21.61
C PRO A 986 -2.76 -30.35 22.75
N GLU A 987 -3.82 -29.59 22.47
CA GLU A 987 -4.92 -29.34 23.41
C GLU A 987 -4.50 -28.60 24.70
N LYS A 988 -3.28 -28.01 24.75
CA LYS A 988 -2.84 -27.16 25.88
C LYS A 988 -2.39 -25.77 25.45
N TYR A 989 -1.35 -25.69 24.62
CA TYR A 989 -0.71 -24.42 24.24
C TYR A 989 0.20 -24.57 23.03
N GLY A 990 0.67 -23.45 22.49
CA GLY A 990 1.79 -23.43 21.56
C GLY A 990 2.62 -22.17 21.73
N VAL A 991 3.88 -22.28 21.31
CA VAL A 991 4.85 -21.19 21.29
C VAL A 991 5.43 -21.14 19.88
N ARG A 992 5.45 -19.96 19.26
CA ARG A 992 6.25 -19.65 18.08
C ARG A 992 6.92 -18.29 18.26
N ILE A 993 8.19 -18.21 17.90
CA ILE A 993 8.99 -16.97 17.99
C ILE A 993 9.58 -16.72 16.61
N GLY A 994 9.01 -15.79 15.86
CA GLY A 994 9.34 -15.55 14.45
C GLY A 994 9.89 -14.15 14.22
N SER A 995 10.99 -14.01 13.46
CA SER A 995 11.57 -12.72 13.08
C SER A 995 12.30 -12.79 11.72
N CYS A 996 12.28 -11.70 10.96
CA CYS A 996 13.05 -11.54 9.72
C CYS A 996 14.52 -11.19 10.02
N TYR A 997 15.43 -11.79 9.25
CA TYR A 997 16.86 -11.57 9.27
C TYR A 997 17.41 -11.35 7.87
N GLU A 998 18.37 -10.45 7.72
CA GLU A 998 19.23 -10.39 6.53
C GLU A 998 20.50 -11.20 6.74
N THR A 999 21.02 -11.78 5.67
CA THR A 999 22.30 -12.50 5.66
C THR A 999 23.44 -11.55 5.31
N VAL A 1000 24.47 -11.48 6.15
CA VAL A 1000 25.59 -10.56 5.98
C VAL A 1000 26.94 -11.28 6.12
N LEU A 1001 27.99 -10.72 5.51
CA LEU A 1001 29.35 -11.23 5.64
C LEU A 1001 29.90 -10.95 7.05
N THR A 1002 30.50 -11.96 7.68
CA THR A 1002 31.15 -11.81 8.98
C THR A 1002 32.40 -10.94 8.88
N GLN A 1003 32.63 -10.04 9.84
CA GLN A 1003 33.84 -9.20 9.89
C GLN A 1003 35.12 -9.97 10.27
N SER A 1004 35.01 -11.21 10.75
CA SER A 1004 36.12 -11.99 11.33
C SER A 1004 36.31 -13.35 10.64
N SER A 1005 37.02 -13.39 9.51
CA SER A 1005 37.52 -14.66 8.96
C SER A 1005 38.89 -15.00 9.55
N ARG A 1006 38.90 -15.84 10.59
CA ARG A 1006 40.16 -16.42 11.09
C ARG A 1006 40.64 -17.51 10.11
N SER A 1007 41.68 -17.17 9.34
CA SER A 1007 42.62 -18.11 8.70
C SER A 1007 42.12 -19.06 7.58
N SER A 1008 41.01 -18.77 6.90
CA SER A 1008 40.75 -19.32 5.56
C SER A 1008 40.17 -18.24 4.64
N GLY A 1009 40.61 -18.17 3.38
CA GLY A 1009 40.21 -17.13 2.44
C GLY A 1009 38.75 -17.17 1.98
N ASN A 1010 37.94 -18.08 2.54
CA ASN A 1010 36.53 -18.24 2.23
C ASN A 1010 35.68 -17.37 3.18
N PRO A 1011 34.73 -16.57 2.66
CA PRO A 1011 33.85 -15.78 3.50
C PRO A 1011 32.88 -16.65 4.32
N PHE A 1012 32.59 -16.18 5.53
CA PHE A 1012 31.51 -16.67 6.37
C PHE A 1012 30.34 -15.67 6.35
N LEU A 1013 29.15 -16.18 6.60
CA LEU A 1013 27.91 -15.44 6.75
C LEU A 1013 27.42 -15.53 8.19
N CYS A 1014 26.64 -14.53 8.62
CA CYS A 1014 25.82 -14.58 9.81
C CYS A 1014 24.48 -13.86 9.56
N PHE A 1015 23.55 -14.02 10.48
CA PHE A 1015 22.25 -13.33 10.43
C PHE A 1015 22.32 -11.99 11.17
N GLN A 1016 21.67 -10.97 10.62
CA GLN A 1016 21.47 -9.66 11.22
C GLN A 1016 19.96 -9.39 11.30
N PRO A 1017 19.38 -9.10 12.49
CA PRO A 1017 17.93 -8.95 12.61
C PRO A 1017 17.44 -7.70 11.88
N LEU A 1018 16.28 -7.87 11.23
CA LEU A 1018 15.45 -6.81 10.64
C LEU A 1018 14.23 -6.49 11.52
N THR A 1019 13.66 -7.50 12.19
CA THR A 1019 12.55 -7.32 13.14
C THR A 1019 13.08 -6.86 14.51
N PHE A 1020 12.48 -5.82 15.06
CA PHE A 1020 12.83 -5.21 16.36
C PHE A 1020 11.64 -5.19 17.31
N ILE A 1021 11.18 -6.37 17.74
CA ILE A 1021 10.09 -6.53 18.70
C ILE A 1021 10.64 -7.30 19.90
N PRO A 1022 10.45 -6.85 21.15
CA PRO A 1022 11.03 -7.52 22.32
C PRO A 1022 10.56 -8.98 22.45
N PHE A 1023 11.24 -9.72 23.32
CA PHE A 1023 10.86 -11.05 23.78
C PHE A 1023 10.43 -10.89 25.23
N GLN A 1024 9.32 -11.51 25.64
CA GLN A 1024 8.78 -11.29 26.98
C GLN A 1024 9.67 -11.98 28.02
N THR A 1025 10.36 -11.20 28.86
CA THR A 1025 11.37 -11.72 29.79
C THR A 1025 10.80 -12.26 31.10
N SER A 1026 9.55 -11.89 31.44
CA SER A 1026 8.83 -12.37 32.63
C SER A 1026 8.53 -13.88 32.59
N ILE A 1027 8.39 -14.46 31.40
CA ILE A 1027 8.07 -15.87 31.18
C ILE A 1027 9.30 -16.75 30.90
N LEU A 1028 10.52 -16.23 31.11
CA LEU A 1028 11.78 -16.95 30.91
C LEU A 1028 12.25 -17.70 32.17
N VAL A 1029 12.62 -18.97 32.00
CA VAL A 1029 13.34 -19.76 33.00
C VAL A 1029 14.82 -19.43 32.91
N LYS A 1030 15.24 -18.35 33.60
CA LYS A 1030 16.62 -17.82 33.56
C LYS A 1030 17.70 -18.88 33.86
N GLN A 1031 17.37 -19.90 34.64
CA GLN A 1031 18.27 -20.97 35.08
C GLN A 1031 18.72 -21.91 33.95
N ILE A 1032 17.97 -22.00 32.84
CA ILE A 1032 18.34 -22.86 31.70
C ILE A 1032 18.96 -22.08 30.51
N LEU A 1033 19.11 -20.76 30.66
CA LEU A 1033 19.83 -19.91 29.71
C LEU A 1033 21.33 -19.88 30.02
N THR A 1034 22.17 -19.89 29.00
CA THR A 1034 23.61 -19.66 29.17
C THR A 1034 23.91 -18.15 29.29
N PRO A 1035 25.07 -17.75 29.85
CA PRO A 1035 25.47 -16.34 29.89
C PRO A 1035 25.54 -15.68 28.51
N GLU A 1036 25.89 -16.44 27.47
CA GLU A 1036 25.94 -15.97 26.08
C GLU A 1036 24.54 -15.72 25.51
N GLU A 1037 23.57 -16.58 25.83
CA GLU A 1037 22.16 -16.43 25.41
C GLU A 1037 21.53 -15.21 26.11
N ILE A 1038 21.74 -15.05 27.41
CA ILE A 1038 21.32 -13.86 28.18
C ILE A 1038 21.93 -12.59 27.58
N LEU A 1039 23.24 -12.61 27.28
CA LEU A 1039 23.93 -11.47 26.67
C LEU A 1039 23.42 -11.18 25.25
N TRP A 1040 23.02 -12.19 24.49
CA TRP A 1040 22.41 -12.01 23.16
C TRP A 1040 21.03 -11.34 23.29
N ILE A 1041 20.18 -11.80 24.21
CA ILE A 1041 18.86 -11.19 24.46
C ILE A 1041 19.02 -9.73 24.89
N ASN A 1042 19.87 -9.46 25.88
CA ASN A 1042 20.11 -8.10 26.38
C ASN A 1042 20.66 -7.16 25.28
N ARG A 1043 21.52 -7.66 24.37
CA ARG A 1043 21.99 -6.89 23.20
C ARG A 1043 20.90 -6.65 22.17
N TYR A 1044 20.06 -7.64 21.92
CA TYR A 1044 18.92 -7.51 21.01
C TYR A 1044 17.92 -6.47 21.55
N HIS A 1045 17.52 -6.58 22.82
CA HIS A 1045 16.63 -5.63 23.50
C HIS A 1045 17.19 -4.21 23.56
N TYR A 1046 18.50 -4.05 23.86
CA TYR A 1046 19.15 -2.74 23.74
C TYR A 1046 19.03 -2.15 22.34
N ARG A 1047 19.21 -2.96 21.29
CA ARG A 1047 19.06 -2.52 19.89
C ARG A 1047 17.61 -2.18 19.54
N VAL A 1048 16.65 -2.99 20.00
CA VAL A 1048 15.20 -2.72 19.87
C VAL A 1048 14.86 -1.37 20.49
N PHE A 1049 15.24 -1.12 21.75
CA PHE A 1049 14.97 0.13 22.42
C PHE A 1049 15.68 1.32 21.76
N SER A 1050 16.94 1.16 21.31
CA SER A 1050 17.70 2.22 20.64
C SER A 1050 17.13 2.61 19.28
N GLU A 1051 16.70 1.64 18.46
CA GLU A 1051 16.16 1.92 17.11
C GLU A 1051 14.68 2.31 17.16
N ILE A 1052 13.83 1.54 17.84
CA ILE A 1052 12.38 1.79 17.89
C ILE A 1052 12.02 2.87 18.91
N GLY A 1053 12.68 2.91 20.07
CA GLY A 1053 12.41 3.93 21.09
C GLY A 1053 12.67 5.35 20.56
N LYS A 1054 13.70 5.53 19.73
CA LYS A 1054 13.94 6.80 19.05
C LYS A 1054 12.74 7.21 18.17
N ILE A 1055 12.20 6.30 17.37
CA ILE A 1055 11.07 6.57 16.48
C ILE A 1055 9.82 6.90 17.31
N LEU A 1056 9.54 6.16 18.38
CA LEU A 1056 8.41 6.43 19.27
C LEU A 1056 8.50 7.81 19.94
N LEU A 1057 9.70 8.34 20.21
CA LEU A 1057 9.87 9.72 20.69
C LEU A 1057 9.63 10.76 19.59
N GLU A 1058 10.06 10.48 18.36
CA GLU A 1058 9.83 11.34 17.19
C GLU A 1058 8.34 11.38 16.77
N GLU A 1059 7.60 10.30 17.01
CA GLU A 1059 6.15 10.16 16.77
C GLU A 1059 5.27 10.52 18.00
N GLU A 1060 5.86 11.14 19.03
CA GLU A 1060 5.20 11.59 20.29
C GLU A 1060 4.48 10.45 21.08
N GLN A 1061 4.85 9.19 20.84
CA GLN A 1061 4.31 7.99 21.49
C GLN A 1061 4.95 7.69 22.86
N PHE A 1062 4.93 8.67 23.77
CA PHE A 1062 5.67 8.62 25.05
C PHE A 1062 5.30 7.45 25.96
N GLU A 1063 4.02 7.04 26.01
CA GLU A 1063 3.57 5.89 26.80
C GLU A 1063 4.13 4.57 26.25
N VAL A 1064 4.04 4.38 24.93
CA VAL A 1064 4.59 3.21 24.21
C VAL A 1064 6.11 3.14 24.38
N HIS A 1065 6.80 4.29 24.35
CA HIS A 1065 8.23 4.38 24.60
C HIS A 1065 8.62 3.91 26.01
N GLU A 1066 7.90 4.35 27.05
CA GLU A 1066 8.16 3.94 28.44
C GLU A 1066 7.79 2.47 28.69
N TRP A 1067 6.76 1.95 28.03
CA TRP A 1067 6.47 0.52 27.97
C TRP A 1067 7.65 -0.26 27.34
N LEU A 1068 8.11 0.17 26.17
CA LEU A 1068 9.22 -0.48 25.46
C LEU A 1068 10.52 -0.45 26.28
N ARG A 1069 10.77 0.64 27.01
CA ARG A 1069 11.91 0.77 27.93
C ARG A 1069 11.91 -0.36 28.96
N LYS A 1070 10.76 -0.66 29.56
CA LYS A 1070 10.59 -1.75 30.54
C LYS A 1070 10.69 -3.13 29.89
N ALA A 1071 10.02 -3.32 28.75
CA ALA A 1071 10.05 -4.57 27.99
C ALA A 1071 11.45 -4.95 27.46
N CYS A 1072 12.37 -3.98 27.40
CA CYS A 1072 13.77 -4.14 27.02
C CYS A 1072 14.77 -4.01 28.20
N GLU A 1073 14.32 -4.07 29.45
CA GLU A 1073 15.22 -4.11 30.61
C GLU A 1073 16.05 -5.42 30.62
N PRO A 1074 17.34 -5.36 30.99
CA PRO A 1074 18.22 -6.53 30.95
C PRO A 1074 17.81 -7.60 31.97
N ILE A 1075 17.94 -8.86 31.54
CA ILE A 1075 17.64 -10.09 32.31
C ILE A 1075 18.59 -10.26 33.51
#